data_AF-A0A1M5AUK5-F1
#
_entry.id   AF-A0A1M5AUK5-F1
#
_cell.length_a   1.000
_cell.length_b   1.000
_cell.length_c   1.000
_cell.angle_alpha   90.00
_cell.angle_beta   90.00
_cell.angle_gamma   90.00
#
_symmetry.space_group_name_H-M   'P 1'
#
loop_
_entity.id
_entity.type
_entity.pdbx_description
1 polymer ?
#
loop_
_entity_poly.entity_id
_entity_poly.type
_entity_poly.pdbx_seq_one_letter_code
_entity_poly.pdbx_strand_id
1 'polypeptide(L)'
;MIISNTHIPGNRSDTLTHSQNHTMPTIQPHHIIAIGASAGGLEEINAFFDHTPSDGVSYIIIQHLSPDFKSRMVELLARHSKLEVKQAEEGMMVECNKVYLIPNDQLMTIHDNRLYLTQKEKENTPHLTINLFFSSLAANSQEKAIGIILSGFGADGTEGIKAIKNVGGMVIARNPETTAYGSMPSKAIATGMVDFILEPELMPNVIEDYIEHGGDLLYDSQEDKKNIVSIVELIKENSLLDFSEYKQTTIIRRTKRRAAFSNFHTLGAYLDFLKTNPEEVEALSKDFLISVTSFFRDKGAFDYIKSKVLPEILAKLAPGEELKIWVAGCATGEEVYSMAILIAELLTGKFADTVVKIFATDIDSAALVHAGKGIYSHGITKDVSPERLEQYFTEERNSYKVKSEIRKMVIFAQHDLVKNPPYCNMHFISCRNLLIYMTPILQKKIFTMLLFGLKVDGYLFLGSSENPIPIIKNLEVADKKWKIYKNLETKRTVRFDTFSLPELLDTKRAPYLLSREEGSKNTNHTLAEAVNKRLTEELDYLVICIDENNHVVKTYGDTTKYLLQKNFNSNLTELLPKTLAVALNTLKTKSLKTNKKVTVNGIKIKQGSSTLSVSLSLSPLPIKKEEQLLFMVTFSEDKLKSRSTQNDIAFDEKLYLNQYILNIEEELKELKNKLHSAYEQLDASNENMQSFNEELLSANEEMQSTNEEMQSVNEELDTINSNYHQEQRVTGN
;
A
#
# COMPACT_ATOMS: atom_id res chain seq x y z
N MET A 1 5.80 83.97 -41.40
CA MET A 1 5.54 82.54 -41.64
C MET A 1 5.15 81.92 -40.30
N ILE A 2 3.93 82.24 -39.85
CA ILE A 2 2.72 81.38 -39.82
C ILE A 2 2.79 80.41 -38.62
N ILE A 3 1.99 80.47 -37.54
CA ILE A 3 1.07 81.41 -36.84
C ILE A 3 0.68 80.60 -35.57
N SER A 4 1.03 81.00 -34.33
CA SER A 4 0.34 81.89 -33.36
C SER A 4 -0.58 81.20 -32.32
N ASN A 5 -0.31 81.52 -31.06
CA ASN A 5 -1.22 81.95 -29.98
C ASN A 5 -2.18 81.00 -29.24
N THR A 6 -1.79 80.72 -27.99
CA THR A 6 -2.48 81.01 -26.71
C THR A 6 -3.89 81.65 -26.74
N HIS A 7 -4.85 80.96 -26.07
CA HIS A 7 -5.73 81.39 -24.93
C HIS A 7 -6.50 82.74 -25.04
N ILE A 8 -7.79 82.96 -24.72
CA ILE A 8 -8.85 82.52 -23.74
C ILE A 8 -10.21 83.11 -24.30
N PRO A 9 -11.43 83.15 -23.67
CA PRO A 9 -12.22 82.31 -22.73
C PRO A 9 -13.61 81.88 -23.26
N GLY A 10 -14.31 81.03 -22.49
CA GLY A 10 -15.62 80.48 -22.84
C GLY A 10 -16.84 81.29 -22.43
N ASN A 11 -18.04 80.76 -22.72
CA ASN A 11 -19.13 80.63 -21.75
C ASN A 11 -20.22 79.65 -22.22
N ARG A 12 -20.61 78.79 -21.26
CA ARG A 12 -21.77 77.87 -21.14
C ARG A 12 -23.04 78.32 -21.89
N SER A 13 -23.81 77.42 -22.52
CA SER A 13 -24.94 76.62 -21.97
C SER A 13 -25.77 76.19 -23.21
N ASP A 14 -26.43 75.04 -23.39
CA ASP A 14 -27.17 74.17 -22.49
C ASP A 14 -27.45 72.79 -23.13
N THR A 15 -27.44 71.77 -22.26
CA THR A 15 -28.30 70.57 -22.20
C THR A 15 -28.50 69.67 -23.43
N LEU A 16 -27.94 68.44 -23.33
CA LEU A 16 -28.66 67.16 -23.50
C LEU A 16 -27.80 66.07 -22.82
N THR A 17 -28.06 65.80 -21.54
CA THR A 17 -27.40 64.74 -20.76
C THR A 17 -27.94 63.37 -21.16
N HIS A 18 -27.18 62.64 -21.98
CA HIS A 18 -27.30 61.18 -22.06
C HIS A 18 -26.56 60.56 -20.87
N SER A 19 -27.29 59.81 -20.06
CA SER A 19 -26.76 58.99 -18.96
C SER A 19 -25.83 57.91 -19.52
N GLN A 20 -24.52 58.13 -19.45
CA GLN A 20 -23.55 57.06 -19.65
C GLN A 20 -23.49 56.24 -18.37
N ASN A 21 -24.07 55.04 -18.42
CA ASN A 21 -23.77 53.96 -17.48
C ASN A 21 -22.27 53.68 -17.56
N HIS A 22 -21.53 54.05 -16.52
CA HIS A 22 -20.18 53.52 -16.30
C HIS A 22 -20.30 52.03 -15.96
N THR A 23 -20.19 51.17 -16.98
CA THR A 23 -19.84 49.76 -16.78
C THR A 23 -18.39 49.70 -16.33
N MET A 24 -18.17 49.32 -15.07
CA MET A 24 -16.86 48.94 -14.54
C MET A 24 -16.19 47.92 -15.50
N PRO A 25 -14.87 47.99 -15.75
CA PRO A 25 -14.19 47.00 -16.56
C PRO A 25 -14.31 45.62 -15.90
N THR A 26 -14.87 44.65 -16.64
CA THR A 26 -14.97 43.25 -16.21
C THR A 26 -13.56 42.68 -16.07
N ILE A 27 -13.10 42.48 -14.83
CA ILE A 27 -11.80 41.88 -14.51
C ILE A 27 -11.88 40.40 -14.91
N GLN A 28 -10.95 39.95 -15.76
CA GLN A 28 -10.84 38.55 -16.13
C GLN A 28 -10.23 37.73 -14.98
N PRO A 29 -10.74 36.53 -14.71
CA PRO A 29 -10.21 35.68 -13.64
C PRO A 29 -8.79 35.22 -13.96
N HIS A 30 -7.94 35.26 -12.93
CA HIS A 30 -6.56 34.77 -13.08
C HIS A 30 -6.54 33.23 -13.20
N HIS A 31 -7.44 32.52 -12.52
CA HIS A 31 -7.61 31.07 -12.60
C HIS A 31 -9.09 30.70 -12.80
N ILE A 32 -9.34 29.61 -13.54
CA ILE A 32 -10.68 29.06 -13.72
C ILE A 32 -10.69 27.63 -13.17
N ILE A 33 -11.61 27.39 -12.24
CA ILE A 33 -11.76 26.13 -11.51
C ILE A 33 -12.99 25.41 -12.04
N ALA A 34 -12.80 24.25 -12.66
CA ALA A 34 -13.90 23.40 -13.09
C ALA A 34 -14.15 22.26 -12.11
N ILE A 35 -15.39 22.15 -11.63
CA ILE A 35 -15.83 21.14 -10.67
C ILE A 35 -16.72 20.14 -11.41
N GLY A 36 -16.22 18.91 -11.56
CA GLY A 36 -16.94 17.78 -12.11
C GLY A 36 -17.62 16.96 -11.02
N ALA A 37 -18.93 16.80 -11.14
CA ALA A 37 -19.73 15.93 -10.27
C ALA A 37 -20.85 15.23 -11.05
N SER A 38 -21.36 14.12 -10.52
CA SER A 38 -22.48 13.38 -11.10
C SER A 38 -23.47 12.99 -9.99
N ALA A 39 -23.72 11.69 -9.78
CA ALA A 39 -24.58 11.20 -8.71
C ALA A 39 -24.01 11.54 -7.32
N GLY A 40 -24.83 12.15 -6.45
CA GLY A 40 -24.48 12.47 -5.06
C GLY A 40 -23.66 13.74 -4.85
N GLY A 41 -23.36 14.51 -5.89
CA GLY A 41 -22.43 15.65 -5.79
C GLY A 41 -22.94 16.89 -5.07
N LEU A 42 -24.24 17.01 -4.78
CA LEU A 42 -24.80 18.26 -4.25
C LEU A 42 -24.29 18.60 -2.85
N GLU A 43 -24.31 17.65 -1.91
CA GLU A 43 -23.83 17.87 -0.54
C GLU A 43 -22.34 18.22 -0.53
N GLU A 44 -21.57 17.61 -1.43
CA GLU A 44 -20.14 17.81 -1.56
C GLU A 44 -19.81 19.20 -2.12
N ILE A 45 -20.59 19.64 -3.11
CA ILE A 45 -20.48 20.98 -3.68
C ILE A 45 -20.86 22.03 -2.62
N ASN A 46 -21.90 21.81 -1.83
CA ASN A 46 -22.27 22.73 -0.74
C ASN A 46 -21.14 22.86 0.29
N ALA A 47 -20.61 21.73 0.78
CA ALA A 47 -19.52 21.72 1.75
C ALA A 47 -18.24 22.42 1.22
N PHE A 48 -17.98 22.30 -0.08
CA PHE A 48 -16.92 23.05 -0.75
C PHE A 48 -17.17 24.57 -0.70
N PHE A 49 -18.35 25.02 -1.14
CA PHE A 49 -18.64 26.46 -1.23
C PHE A 49 -18.81 27.16 0.12
N ASP A 50 -19.23 26.43 1.18
CA ASP A 50 -19.30 26.96 2.55
C ASP A 50 -17.95 27.54 3.03
N HIS A 51 -16.84 27.06 2.44
CA HIS A 51 -15.47 27.43 2.79
C HIS A 51 -14.76 28.25 1.71
N THR A 52 -15.46 28.72 0.66
CA THR A 52 -14.82 29.48 -0.44
C THR A 52 -14.56 30.96 -0.12
N PRO A 53 -13.35 31.49 -0.40
CA PRO A 53 -13.05 32.92 -0.29
C PRO A 53 -13.50 33.72 -1.54
N SER A 54 -13.27 35.03 -1.53
CA SER A 54 -13.43 35.91 -2.69
C SER A 54 -12.05 36.41 -3.13
N ASP A 55 -11.36 35.59 -3.90
CA ASP A 55 -9.93 35.64 -4.23
C ASP A 55 -9.65 35.99 -5.70
N GLY A 56 -10.68 36.29 -6.50
CA GLY A 56 -10.56 36.70 -7.89
C GLY A 56 -10.56 35.55 -8.91
N VAL A 57 -10.89 34.33 -8.49
CA VAL A 57 -11.09 33.18 -9.40
C VAL A 57 -12.52 33.03 -9.86
N SER A 58 -12.75 32.13 -10.82
CA SER A 58 -14.10 31.74 -11.25
C SER A 58 -14.30 30.24 -11.13
N TYR A 59 -15.52 29.83 -10.74
CA TYR A 59 -15.89 28.44 -10.59
C TYR A 59 -16.89 28.04 -11.67
N ILE A 60 -16.71 26.85 -12.24
CA ILE A 60 -17.62 26.30 -13.24
C ILE A 60 -18.01 24.90 -12.82
N ILE A 61 -19.30 24.70 -12.56
CA ILE A 61 -19.85 23.43 -12.09
C ILE A 61 -20.41 22.67 -13.28
N ILE A 62 -19.89 21.46 -13.47
CA ILE A 62 -20.31 20.52 -14.49
C ILE A 62 -20.94 19.34 -13.80
N GLN A 63 -22.26 19.30 -13.84
CA GLN A 63 -23.03 18.23 -13.24
C GLN A 63 -23.93 17.53 -14.26
N HIS A 64 -23.94 16.21 -14.23
CA HIS A 64 -24.94 15.41 -14.94
C HIS A 64 -26.21 15.30 -14.08
N LEU A 65 -27.16 16.22 -14.27
CA LEU A 65 -28.42 16.23 -13.52
C LEU A 65 -29.48 15.30 -14.15
N SER A 66 -30.34 14.72 -13.30
CA SER A 66 -31.61 14.14 -13.75
C SER A 66 -32.59 15.29 -14.09
N PRO A 67 -33.44 15.18 -15.14
CA PRO A 67 -34.38 16.23 -15.55
C PRO A 67 -35.35 16.71 -14.46
N ASP A 68 -35.54 15.95 -13.38
CA ASP A 68 -36.49 16.23 -12.30
C ASP A 68 -36.01 17.29 -11.28
N PHE A 69 -34.73 17.69 -11.29
CA PHE A 69 -34.15 18.64 -10.33
C PHE A 69 -34.05 20.08 -10.86
N LYS A 70 -35.04 20.48 -11.66
CA LYS A 70 -34.91 21.51 -12.70
C LYS A 70 -34.76 22.98 -12.26
N SER A 71 -34.77 23.35 -10.97
CA SER A 71 -34.98 24.79 -10.64
C SER A 71 -34.41 25.32 -9.33
N ARG A 72 -33.87 24.49 -8.44
CA ARG A 72 -33.46 24.95 -7.10
C ARG A 72 -31.96 25.00 -6.88
N MET A 73 -31.14 24.55 -7.81
CA MET A 73 -29.71 24.40 -7.53
C MET A 73 -28.96 25.73 -7.46
N VAL A 74 -29.30 26.69 -8.33
CA VAL A 74 -28.76 28.06 -8.22
C VAL A 74 -29.17 28.68 -6.89
N GLU A 75 -30.43 28.53 -6.49
CA GLU A 75 -30.93 29.03 -5.19
C GLU A 75 -30.32 28.33 -3.97
N LEU A 76 -30.05 27.03 -4.06
CA LEU A 76 -29.45 26.23 -3.00
C LEU A 76 -27.97 26.57 -2.85
N LEU A 77 -27.21 26.63 -3.95
CA LEU A 77 -25.80 27.00 -3.94
C LEU A 77 -25.61 28.45 -3.52
N ALA A 78 -26.52 29.36 -3.89
CA ALA A 78 -26.48 30.75 -3.43
C ALA A 78 -26.64 30.91 -1.91
N ARG A 79 -27.17 29.90 -1.19
CA ARG A 79 -27.23 29.91 0.28
C ARG A 79 -25.93 29.45 0.94
N HIS A 80 -25.14 28.65 0.22
CA HIS A 80 -23.90 28.05 0.69
C HIS A 80 -22.64 28.73 0.12
N SER A 81 -22.80 29.75 -0.74
CA SER A 81 -21.68 30.47 -1.34
C SER A 81 -21.79 31.97 -1.08
N LYS A 82 -20.63 32.60 -0.84
CA LYS A 82 -20.49 34.06 -0.82
C LYS A 82 -20.40 34.66 -2.22
N LEU A 83 -20.28 33.83 -3.26
CA LEU A 83 -20.05 34.20 -4.65
C LEU A 83 -21.38 34.27 -5.43
N GLU A 84 -21.41 35.07 -6.50
CA GLU A 84 -22.61 35.19 -7.34
C GLU A 84 -22.77 33.93 -8.20
N VAL A 85 -23.84 33.16 -7.98
CA VAL A 85 -24.14 31.93 -8.73
C VAL A 85 -25.07 32.23 -9.92
N LYS A 86 -24.67 31.82 -11.12
CA LYS A 86 -25.43 31.98 -12.37
C LYS A 86 -25.51 30.67 -13.14
N GLN A 87 -26.59 30.51 -13.91
CA GLN A 87 -26.64 29.50 -14.96
C GLN A 87 -25.90 30.03 -16.20
N ALA A 88 -25.12 29.18 -16.86
CA ALA A 88 -24.36 29.57 -18.05
C ALA A 88 -25.29 29.79 -19.26
N GLU A 89 -24.99 30.81 -20.06
CA GLU A 89 -25.69 31.15 -21.30
C GLU A 89 -24.72 31.14 -22.49
N GLU A 90 -25.26 31.03 -23.70
CA GLU A 90 -24.47 30.99 -24.93
C GLU A 90 -23.65 32.27 -25.11
N GLY A 91 -22.33 32.12 -25.25
CA GLY A 91 -21.38 33.23 -25.43
C GLY A 91 -21.10 34.04 -24.16
N MET A 92 -21.55 33.57 -23.00
CA MET A 92 -21.39 34.26 -21.71
C MET A 92 -19.91 34.36 -21.32
N MET A 93 -19.47 35.56 -20.95
CA MET A 93 -18.10 35.82 -20.50
C MET A 93 -17.90 35.34 -19.04
N VAL A 94 -16.78 34.68 -18.76
CA VAL A 94 -16.42 34.24 -17.41
C VAL A 94 -15.78 35.39 -16.64
N GLU A 95 -16.43 35.80 -15.55
CA GLU A 95 -16.03 36.90 -14.66
C GLU A 95 -15.54 36.41 -13.29
N CYS A 96 -14.63 37.15 -12.65
CA CYS A 96 -14.12 36.90 -11.30
C CYS A 96 -15.22 36.80 -10.24
N ASN A 97 -14.99 35.96 -9.23
CA ASN A 97 -15.83 35.78 -8.05
C ASN A 97 -17.28 35.34 -8.39
N LYS A 98 -17.42 34.56 -9.46
CA LYS A 98 -18.70 33.99 -9.90
C LYS A 98 -18.64 32.48 -10.07
N VAL A 99 -19.80 31.87 -9.90
CA VAL A 99 -20.02 30.43 -10.08
C VAL A 99 -20.97 30.23 -11.25
N TYR A 100 -20.55 29.48 -12.27
CA TYR A 100 -21.35 29.17 -13.45
C TYR A 100 -21.79 27.71 -13.43
N LEU A 101 -23.09 27.48 -13.58
CA LEU A 101 -23.68 26.14 -13.63
C LEU A 101 -24.06 25.77 -15.07
N ILE A 102 -23.65 24.58 -15.53
CA ILE A 102 -24.05 24.05 -16.83
C ILE A 102 -25.58 23.87 -16.93
N PRO A 103 -26.24 24.29 -18.03
CA PRO A 103 -27.64 23.98 -18.27
C PRO A 103 -27.89 22.48 -18.49
N ASN A 104 -29.11 22.05 -18.17
CA ASN A 104 -29.55 20.68 -18.45
C ASN A 104 -29.54 20.38 -19.95
N ASP A 105 -29.30 19.12 -20.32
CA ASP A 105 -29.34 18.59 -21.69
C ASP A 105 -28.39 19.27 -22.71
N GLN A 106 -27.40 20.02 -22.22
CA GLN A 106 -26.40 20.69 -23.05
C GLN A 106 -24.99 20.20 -22.73
N LEU A 107 -24.13 20.27 -23.74
CA LEU A 107 -22.68 20.19 -23.60
C LEU A 107 -22.15 21.61 -23.53
N MET A 108 -21.13 21.82 -22.70
CA MET A 108 -20.50 23.12 -22.52
C MET A 108 -19.01 23.02 -22.82
N THR A 109 -18.47 24.03 -23.50
CA THR A 109 -17.04 24.23 -23.72
C THR A 109 -16.68 25.69 -23.42
N ILE A 110 -15.38 25.97 -23.25
CA ILE A 110 -14.87 27.32 -23.06
C ILE A 110 -13.84 27.67 -24.13
N HIS A 111 -13.94 28.89 -24.68
CA HIS A 111 -12.98 29.46 -25.63
C HIS A 111 -12.95 30.99 -25.48
N ASP A 112 -11.76 31.60 -25.49
CA ASP A 112 -11.56 33.04 -25.22
C ASP A 112 -12.27 33.54 -23.95
N ASN A 113 -12.25 32.73 -22.88
CA ASN A 113 -12.97 32.98 -21.63
C ASN A 113 -14.50 33.16 -21.79
N ARG A 114 -15.09 32.60 -22.86
CA ARG A 114 -16.54 32.55 -23.10
C ARG A 114 -17.05 31.12 -23.08
N LEU A 115 -18.22 30.93 -22.49
CA LEU A 115 -18.92 29.66 -22.41
C LEU A 115 -19.78 29.45 -23.66
N TYR A 116 -19.63 28.30 -24.31
CA TYR A 116 -20.40 27.90 -25.48
C TYR A 116 -21.18 26.63 -25.18
N LEU A 117 -22.43 26.60 -25.60
CA LEU A 117 -23.43 25.58 -25.30
C LEU A 117 -23.86 24.90 -26.61
N THR A 118 -23.78 23.58 -26.62
CA THR A 118 -24.22 22.75 -27.76
C THR A 118 -25.25 21.73 -27.30
N GLN A 119 -26.20 21.40 -28.17
CA GLN A 119 -27.23 20.41 -27.84
C GLN A 119 -26.61 19.01 -27.81
N LYS A 120 -27.01 18.19 -26.84
CA LYS A 120 -26.68 16.76 -26.82
C LYS A 120 -27.41 16.04 -27.96
N GLU A 121 -26.67 15.41 -28.87
CA GLU A 121 -27.26 14.51 -29.87
C GLU A 121 -27.89 13.29 -29.16
N LYS A 122 -29.08 12.87 -29.60
CA LYS A 122 -29.83 11.73 -29.03
C LYS A 122 -29.24 10.37 -29.43
N GLU A 123 -27.95 10.15 -29.21
CA GLU A 123 -27.35 8.83 -29.34
C GLU A 123 -27.15 8.16 -27.98
N ASN A 124 -27.31 6.84 -27.92
CA ASN A 124 -27.25 5.99 -26.73
C ASN A 124 -25.83 5.88 -26.10
N THR A 125 -24.93 6.84 -26.34
CA THR A 125 -23.57 6.84 -25.79
C THR A 125 -23.50 7.69 -24.51
N PRO A 126 -22.75 7.27 -23.49
CA PRO A 126 -22.59 8.07 -22.27
C PRO A 126 -21.89 9.39 -22.59
N HIS A 127 -22.59 10.51 -22.42
CA HIS A 127 -22.04 11.84 -22.66
C HIS A 127 -20.96 12.19 -21.63
N LEU A 128 -19.69 12.14 -22.05
CA LEU A 128 -18.51 12.48 -21.24
C LEU A 128 -18.34 14.00 -21.09
N THR A 129 -19.29 14.62 -20.41
CA THR A 129 -19.45 16.09 -20.35
C THR A 129 -18.32 16.73 -19.53
N ILE A 130 -17.86 16.06 -18.47
CA ILE A 130 -16.76 16.54 -17.63
C ILE A 130 -15.46 16.49 -18.43
N ASN A 131 -15.17 15.38 -19.12
CA ASN A 131 -13.98 15.26 -19.97
C ASN A 131 -13.94 16.36 -21.03
N LEU A 132 -15.05 16.56 -21.76
CA LEU A 132 -15.13 17.54 -22.84
C LEU A 132 -14.78 18.95 -22.35
N PHE A 133 -15.41 19.38 -21.26
CA PHE A 133 -15.15 20.71 -20.73
C PHE A 133 -13.73 20.84 -20.19
N PHE A 134 -13.24 19.87 -19.41
CA PHE A 134 -11.89 19.90 -18.84
C PHE A 134 -10.83 19.99 -19.94
N SER A 135 -11.02 19.29 -21.07
CA SER A 135 -10.16 19.42 -22.25
C SER A 135 -10.23 20.82 -22.88
N SER A 136 -11.43 21.42 -23.00
CA SER A 136 -11.56 22.80 -23.50
C SER A 136 -10.97 23.84 -22.54
N LEU A 137 -11.08 23.60 -21.23
CA LEU A 137 -10.50 24.45 -20.19
C LEU A 137 -8.98 24.41 -20.24
N ALA A 138 -8.39 23.22 -20.39
CA ALA A 138 -6.96 23.07 -20.56
C ALA A 138 -6.45 23.86 -21.79
N ALA A 139 -7.18 23.83 -22.90
CA ALA A 139 -6.84 24.60 -24.10
C ALA A 139 -6.97 26.13 -23.88
N ASN A 140 -8.01 26.59 -23.17
CA ASN A 140 -8.28 28.01 -22.94
C ASN A 140 -7.35 28.64 -21.89
N SER A 141 -7.17 27.97 -20.75
CA SER A 141 -6.53 28.53 -19.54
C SER A 141 -5.13 28.00 -19.27
N GLN A 142 -4.67 26.98 -20.02
CA GLN A 142 -3.33 26.40 -19.90
C GLN A 142 -2.98 26.04 -18.44
N GLU A 143 -1.81 26.46 -17.95
CA GLU A 143 -1.33 26.24 -16.58
C GLU A 143 -2.27 26.80 -15.50
N LYS A 144 -3.17 27.73 -15.85
CA LYS A 144 -4.11 28.35 -14.92
C LYS A 144 -5.44 27.58 -14.77
N ALA A 145 -5.54 26.42 -15.42
CA ALA A 145 -6.70 25.53 -15.30
C ALA A 145 -6.60 24.68 -14.03
N ILE A 146 -7.69 24.67 -13.24
CA ILE A 146 -7.82 23.80 -12.07
C ILE A 146 -9.00 22.87 -12.28
N GLY A 147 -8.77 21.56 -12.22
CA GLY A 147 -9.81 20.54 -12.36
C GLY A 147 -10.10 19.84 -11.03
N ILE A 148 -11.36 19.83 -10.60
CA ILE A 148 -11.81 19.18 -9.36
C ILE A 148 -12.79 18.06 -9.70
N ILE A 149 -12.56 16.85 -9.19
CA ILE A 149 -13.48 15.71 -9.33
C ILE A 149 -14.05 15.35 -7.96
N LEU A 150 -15.35 15.54 -7.76
CA LEU A 150 -16.00 15.35 -6.44
C LEU A 150 -16.66 13.96 -6.28
N SER A 151 -17.66 13.62 -7.08
CA SER A 151 -18.37 12.34 -6.97
C SER A 151 -19.01 11.92 -8.28
N GLY A 152 -19.22 10.62 -8.42
CA GLY A 152 -19.98 10.08 -9.53
C GLY A 152 -19.65 8.65 -9.89
N PHE A 153 -20.38 8.15 -10.88
CA PHE A 153 -20.12 6.87 -11.52
C PHE A 153 -19.39 7.05 -12.85
N GLY A 154 -18.65 6.03 -13.28
CA GLY A 154 -18.03 6.02 -14.60
C GLY A 154 -16.60 6.57 -14.58
N ALA A 155 -16.10 6.98 -15.75
CA ALA A 155 -14.74 7.51 -15.96
C ALA A 155 -14.78 8.92 -16.55
N ASP A 156 -15.93 9.59 -16.47
CA ASP A 156 -16.07 10.97 -16.92
C ASP A 156 -15.28 11.89 -15.99
N GLY A 157 -14.34 12.65 -16.55
CA GLY A 157 -13.29 13.39 -15.83
C GLY A 157 -11.89 12.77 -15.94
N THR A 158 -11.75 11.47 -16.27
CA THR A 158 -10.43 10.80 -16.30
C THR A 158 -9.53 11.27 -17.45
N GLU A 159 -10.08 11.52 -18.64
CA GLU A 159 -9.28 12.07 -19.76
C GLU A 159 -9.14 13.59 -19.64
N GLY A 160 -10.16 14.25 -19.08
CA GLY A 160 -10.16 15.69 -18.81
C GLY A 160 -9.03 16.11 -17.86
N ILE A 161 -8.83 15.39 -16.75
CA ILE A 161 -7.73 15.68 -15.82
C ILE A 161 -6.36 15.48 -16.47
N LYS A 162 -6.22 14.52 -17.39
CA LYS A 162 -4.96 14.34 -18.14
C LYS A 162 -4.68 15.55 -19.02
N ALA A 163 -5.72 16.08 -19.67
CA ALA A 163 -5.60 17.27 -20.49
C ALA A 163 -5.16 18.49 -19.66
N ILE A 164 -5.80 18.73 -18.50
CA ILE A 164 -5.41 19.79 -17.56
C ILE A 164 -3.97 19.59 -17.08
N LYS A 165 -3.59 18.37 -16.73
CA LYS A 165 -2.24 18.11 -16.22
C LYS A 165 -1.16 18.27 -17.28
N ASN A 166 -1.44 17.91 -18.53
CA ASN A 166 -0.51 18.04 -19.65
C ASN A 166 -0.14 19.50 -19.96
N VAL A 167 -1.01 20.45 -19.63
CA VAL A 167 -0.77 21.90 -19.78
C VAL A 167 -0.24 22.56 -18.50
N GLY A 168 0.10 21.77 -17.47
CA GLY A 168 0.66 22.27 -16.20
C GLY A 168 -0.37 22.70 -15.15
N GLY A 169 -1.67 22.50 -15.41
CA GLY A 169 -2.74 22.83 -14.46
C GLY A 169 -2.83 21.89 -13.26
N MET A 170 -3.58 22.31 -12.24
CA MET A 170 -3.78 21.56 -11.00
C MET A 170 -4.98 20.62 -11.09
N VAL A 171 -4.87 19.44 -10.48
CA VAL A 171 -5.98 18.49 -10.36
C VAL A 171 -6.22 18.09 -8.91
N ILE A 172 -7.45 18.29 -8.42
CA ILE A 172 -7.89 17.85 -7.10
C ILE A 172 -8.96 16.77 -7.28
N ALA A 173 -8.92 15.71 -6.48
CA ALA A 173 -10.00 14.74 -6.39
C ALA A 173 -10.50 14.65 -4.95
N ARG A 174 -11.80 14.39 -4.79
CA ARG A 174 -12.34 14.02 -3.49
C ARG A 174 -11.76 12.68 -3.07
N ASN A 175 -11.52 12.55 -1.77
CA ASN A 175 -11.23 11.26 -1.17
C ASN A 175 -12.34 10.24 -1.49
N PRO A 176 -12.05 9.17 -2.26
CA PRO A 176 -13.08 8.22 -2.66
C PRO A 176 -13.60 7.35 -1.52
N GLU A 177 -12.92 7.36 -0.38
CA GLU A 177 -13.19 6.47 0.75
C GLU A 177 -14.28 7.01 1.68
N THR A 178 -14.55 8.31 1.61
CA THR A 178 -15.50 9.04 2.47
C THR A 178 -16.79 9.44 1.73
N THR A 179 -16.88 9.14 0.43
CA THR A 179 -18.06 9.44 -0.40
C THR A 179 -18.80 8.16 -0.81
N ALA A 180 -20.13 8.22 -0.80
CA ALA A 180 -20.98 7.12 -1.28
C ALA A 180 -20.80 6.84 -2.80
N TYR A 181 -20.23 7.79 -3.54
CA TYR A 181 -20.06 7.74 -5.00
C TYR A 181 -18.60 7.93 -5.41
N GLY A 182 -17.70 7.15 -4.81
CA GLY A 182 -16.25 7.25 -4.98
C GLY A 182 -15.68 6.72 -6.29
N SER A 183 -16.49 6.15 -7.19
CA SER A 183 -16.00 5.48 -8.41
C SER A 183 -15.26 6.43 -9.36
N MET A 184 -15.82 7.61 -9.60
CA MET A 184 -15.23 8.63 -10.48
C MET A 184 -13.94 9.24 -9.89
N PRO A 185 -13.91 9.72 -8.62
CA PRO A 185 -12.65 10.15 -7.99
C PRO A 185 -11.59 9.05 -7.93
N SER A 186 -11.97 7.80 -7.65
CA SER A 186 -11.03 6.67 -7.60
C SER A 186 -10.34 6.45 -8.94
N LYS A 187 -11.04 6.65 -10.06
CA LYS A 187 -10.45 6.50 -11.40
C LYS A 187 -9.58 7.69 -11.77
N ALA A 188 -9.99 8.90 -11.38
CA ALA A 188 -9.15 10.08 -11.49
C ALA A 188 -7.80 9.84 -10.78
N ILE A 189 -7.84 9.38 -9.53
CA ILE A 189 -6.64 9.07 -8.73
C ILE A 189 -5.79 7.96 -9.37
N ALA A 190 -6.43 6.93 -9.93
CA ALA A 190 -5.73 5.82 -10.56
C ALA A 190 -4.84 6.25 -11.74
N THR A 191 -5.14 7.38 -12.39
CA THR A 191 -4.27 7.95 -13.45
C THR A 191 -2.88 8.34 -12.96
N GLY A 192 -2.73 8.60 -11.66
CA GLY A 192 -1.51 9.17 -11.08
C GLY A 192 -1.30 10.65 -11.38
N MET A 193 -2.30 11.33 -11.95
CA MET A 193 -2.24 12.76 -12.33
C MET A 193 -3.01 13.69 -11.40
N VAL A 194 -3.62 13.16 -10.34
CA VAL A 194 -4.28 13.95 -9.29
C VAL A 194 -3.22 14.47 -8.31
N ASP A 195 -3.19 15.77 -8.10
CA ASP A 195 -2.26 16.45 -7.21
C ASP A 195 -2.70 16.34 -5.75
N PHE A 196 -3.99 16.58 -5.48
CA PHE A 196 -4.52 16.55 -4.12
C PHE A 196 -5.73 15.63 -3.99
N ILE A 197 -5.74 14.82 -2.94
CA ILE A 197 -6.89 14.00 -2.53
C ILE A 197 -7.35 14.52 -1.19
N LEU A 198 -8.51 15.18 -1.17
CA LEU A 198 -8.98 15.97 -0.02
C LEU A 198 -10.48 15.79 0.21
N GLU A 199 -10.96 16.16 1.39
CA GLU A 199 -12.39 16.40 1.61
C GLU A 199 -12.78 17.76 1.02
N PRO A 200 -14.02 17.95 0.53
CA PRO A 200 -14.45 19.17 -0.13
C PRO A 200 -14.23 20.44 0.69
N GLU A 201 -14.39 20.35 2.02
CA GLU A 201 -14.19 21.45 2.97
C GLU A 201 -12.75 21.98 3.00
N LEU A 202 -11.77 21.13 2.67
CA LEU A 202 -10.34 21.46 2.70
C LEU A 202 -9.81 21.95 1.35
N MET A 203 -10.57 21.76 0.27
CA MET A 203 -10.11 22.09 -1.08
C MET A 203 -9.96 23.59 -1.34
N PRO A 204 -10.85 24.49 -0.87
CA PRO A 204 -10.70 25.93 -1.07
C PRO A 204 -9.37 26.49 -0.55
N ASN A 205 -8.95 26.08 0.65
CA ASN A 205 -7.68 26.54 1.23
C ASN A 205 -6.47 26.14 0.37
N VAL A 206 -6.46 24.92 -0.15
CA VAL A 206 -5.37 24.44 -1.03
C VAL A 206 -5.36 25.17 -2.37
N ILE A 207 -6.54 25.56 -2.87
CA ILE A 207 -6.65 26.37 -4.08
C ILE A 207 -6.09 27.78 -3.83
N GLU A 208 -6.45 28.40 -2.71
CA GLU A 208 -5.93 29.70 -2.28
C GLU A 208 -4.41 29.66 -2.15
N ASP A 209 -3.87 28.68 -1.41
CA ASP A 209 -2.42 28.45 -1.27
C ASP A 209 -1.73 28.30 -2.63
N TYR A 210 -2.32 27.52 -3.55
CA TYR A 210 -1.78 27.29 -4.90
C TYR A 210 -1.71 28.58 -5.72
N ILE A 211 -2.73 29.44 -5.62
CA ILE A 211 -2.84 30.70 -6.35
C ILE A 211 -1.87 31.74 -5.80
N GLU A 212 -1.77 31.86 -4.46
CA GLU A 212 -0.86 32.82 -3.81
C GLU A 212 0.61 32.49 -4.07
N HIS A 213 0.97 31.20 -4.08
CA HIS A 213 2.35 30.73 -4.23
C HIS A 213 2.71 30.34 -5.69
N GLY A 214 1.88 30.72 -6.68
CA GLY A 214 2.21 30.61 -8.10
C GLY A 214 2.51 29.19 -8.61
N GLY A 215 1.96 28.16 -7.95
CA GLY A 215 2.19 26.76 -8.31
C GLY A 215 3.54 26.15 -7.92
N ASP A 216 4.37 26.84 -7.13
CA ASP A 216 5.57 26.26 -6.50
C ASP A 216 5.25 25.06 -5.59
N LEU A 217 4.00 24.95 -5.11
CA LEU A 217 3.50 23.80 -4.36
C LEU A 217 3.38 22.51 -5.21
N LEU A 218 3.22 22.62 -6.53
CA LEU A 218 3.00 21.48 -7.44
C LEU A 218 4.26 21.01 -8.17
N TYR A 219 5.25 21.88 -8.34
CA TYR A 219 6.52 21.47 -8.89
C TYR A 219 7.39 20.90 -7.77
N ASP A 220 7.49 19.57 -7.72
CA ASP A 220 8.58 18.92 -7.00
C ASP A 220 9.88 19.52 -7.52
N SER A 221 10.53 20.37 -6.71
CA SER A 221 11.87 20.83 -7.03
C SER A 221 12.76 19.59 -7.20
N GLN A 222 13.80 19.66 -8.04
CA GLN A 222 14.79 18.58 -8.12
C GLN A 222 15.36 18.27 -6.72
N GLU A 223 15.37 19.27 -5.85
CA GLU A 223 15.72 19.17 -4.45
C GLU A 223 14.71 18.37 -3.62
N ASP A 224 13.40 18.56 -3.82
CA ASP A 224 12.35 17.78 -3.15
C ASP A 224 12.41 16.30 -3.51
N LYS A 225 12.62 15.98 -4.80
CA LYS A 225 12.79 14.58 -5.25
C LYS A 225 14.01 13.94 -4.61
N LYS A 226 15.13 14.68 -4.55
CA LYS A 226 16.36 14.21 -3.90
C LYS A 226 16.15 14.00 -2.40
N ASN A 227 15.55 14.96 -1.72
CA ASN A 227 15.27 14.87 -0.29
C ASN A 227 14.35 13.68 0.02
N ILE A 228 13.37 13.41 -0.84
CA ILE A 228 12.45 12.28 -0.64
C ILE A 228 13.11 10.93 -0.85
N VAL A 229 14.01 10.79 -1.83
CA VAL A 229 14.84 9.58 -1.94
C VAL A 229 15.61 9.35 -0.63
N SER A 230 16.24 10.38 -0.08
CA SER A 230 16.95 10.29 1.20
C SER A 230 16.02 10.01 2.40
N ILE A 231 14.80 10.55 2.41
CA ILE A 231 13.80 10.25 3.45
C ILE A 231 13.36 8.79 3.37
N VAL A 232 13.12 8.27 2.16
CA VAL A 232 12.74 6.86 1.95
C VAL A 232 13.88 5.92 2.33
N GLU A 233 15.13 6.26 2.01
CA GLU A 233 16.32 5.54 2.48
C GLU A 233 16.41 5.55 4.01
N LEU A 234 16.23 6.71 4.65
CA LEU A 234 16.23 6.83 6.10
C LEU A 234 15.15 5.97 6.76
N ILE A 235 13.94 5.93 6.19
CA ILE A 235 12.87 5.05 6.67
C ILE A 235 13.26 3.59 6.50
N LYS A 236 13.85 3.21 5.36
CA LYS A 236 14.28 1.83 5.08
C LYS A 236 15.41 1.37 6.00
N GLU A 237 16.28 2.27 6.45
CA GLU A 237 17.35 1.96 7.41
C GLU A 237 16.80 1.75 8.83
N ASN A 238 15.73 2.46 9.21
CA ASN A 238 15.17 2.46 10.56
C ASN A 238 13.90 1.59 10.70
N SER A 239 13.35 1.08 9.59
CA SER A 239 12.10 0.31 9.55
C SER A 239 12.21 -0.88 8.60
N LEU A 240 11.43 -1.93 8.87
CA LEU A 240 11.29 -3.08 7.98
C LEU A 240 10.46 -2.76 6.71
N LEU A 241 9.88 -1.56 6.63
CA LEU A 241 9.04 -1.10 5.52
C LEU A 241 9.90 -0.56 4.36
N ASP A 242 9.54 -0.93 3.13
CA ASP A 242 10.21 -0.42 1.92
C ASP A 242 9.19 0.33 1.03
N PHE A 243 9.39 1.65 0.91
CA PHE A 243 8.57 2.55 0.10
C PHE A 243 9.22 2.93 -1.23
N SER A 244 10.36 2.32 -1.60
CA SER A 244 11.11 2.67 -2.82
C SER A 244 10.28 2.51 -4.09
N GLU A 245 9.39 1.52 -4.10
CA GLU A 245 8.51 1.17 -5.23
C GLU A 245 7.07 1.70 -5.07
N TYR A 246 6.87 2.69 -4.20
CA TYR A 246 5.62 3.45 -4.11
C TYR A 246 5.65 4.63 -5.07
N LYS A 247 4.47 5.14 -5.42
CA LYS A 247 4.36 6.33 -6.27
C LYS A 247 4.96 7.54 -5.55
N GLN A 248 6.07 8.04 -6.08
CA GLN A 248 6.82 9.19 -5.55
C GLN A 248 5.91 10.40 -5.29
N THR A 249 5.00 10.73 -6.20
CA THR A 249 4.04 11.84 -6.02
C THR A 249 3.18 11.70 -4.76
N THR A 250 2.80 10.47 -4.40
CA THR A 250 2.02 10.20 -3.18
C THR A 250 2.87 10.37 -1.92
N ILE A 251 4.11 9.87 -1.96
CA ILE A 251 5.06 9.96 -0.86
C ILE A 251 5.45 11.43 -0.60
N ILE A 252 5.87 12.16 -1.64
CA ILE A 252 6.28 13.57 -1.54
C ILE A 252 5.17 14.40 -0.89
N ARG A 253 3.92 14.25 -1.36
CA ARG A 253 2.78 15.00 -0.85
C ARG A 253 2.48 14.70 0.63
N ARG A 254 2.53 13.42 1.04
CA ARG A 254 2.29 13.04 2.44
C ARG A 254 3.40 13.56 3.35
N THR A 255 4.65 13.47 2.90
CA THR A 255 5.78 14.06 3.60
C THR A 255 5.62 15.57 3.75
N LYS A 256 5.26 16.31 2.68
CA LYS A 256 5.01 17.75 2.74
C LYS A 256 3.89 18.10 3.73
N ARG A 257 2.78 17.34 3.70
CA ARG A 257 1.65 17.53 4.64
C ARG A 257 2.10 17.33 6.08
N ARG A 258 2.82 16.26 6.38
CA ARG A 258 3.32 15.96 7.73
C ARG A 258 4.36 16.98 8.19
N ALA A 259 5.27 17.37 7.30
CA ALA A 259 6.24 18.44 7.53
C ALA A 259 5.52 19.75 7.90
N ALA A 260 4.46 20.12 7.19
CA ALA A 260 3.65 21.30 7.48
C ALA A 260 2.94 21.22 8.84
N PHE A 261 2.43 20.06 9.27
CA PHE A 261 1.90 19.87 10.63
C PHE A 261 2.94 20.13 11.72
N SER A 262 4.20 19.86 11.42
CA SER A 262 5.34 20.12 12.30
C SER A 262 6.00 21.49 12.04
N ASN A 263 5.32 22.40 11.31
CA ASN A 263 5.77 23.74 10.94
C ASN A 263 7.08 23.80 10.12
N PHE A 264 7.36 22.78 9.31
CA PHE A 264 8.48 22.80 8.36
C PHE A 264 8.00 23.24 6.97
N HIS A 265 8.66 24.26 6.42
CA HIS A 265 8.35 24.81 5.10
C HIS A 265 9.20 24.23 3.95
N THR A 266 10.23 23.43 4.27
CA THR A 266 11.07 22.75 3.27
C THR A 266 11.33 21.30 3.65
N LEU A 267 11.39 20.42 2.64
CA LEU A 267 11.68 19.00 2.87
C LEU A 267 13.12 18.75 3.33
N GLY A 268 14.06 19.63 3.00
CA GLY A 268 15.44 19.55 3.50
C GLY A 268 15.51 19.74 5.01
N ALA A 269 14.86 20.79 5.53
CA ALA A 269 14.79 21.03 6.98
C ALA A 269 14.07 19.89 7.71
N TYR A 270 13.01 19.35 7.11
CA TYR A 270 12.30 18.20 7.67
C TYR A 270 13.16 16.92 7.64
N LEU A 271 13.94 16.68 6.58
CA LEU A 271 14.89 15.55 6.53
C LEU A 271 15.94 15.65 7.63
N ASP A 272 16.47 16.84 7.91
CA ASP A 272 17.45 17.03 8.99
C ASP A 272 16.82 16.82 10.38
N PHE A 273 15.55 17.19 10.54
CA PHE A 273 14.77 16.87 11.74
C PHE A 273 14.56 15.36 11.91
N LEU A 274 14.21 14.65 10.83
CA LEU A 274 14.00 13.20 10.83
C LEU A 274 15.27 12.43 11.25
N LYS A 275 16.45 12.89 10.85
CA LYS A 275 17.74 12.26 11.23
C LYS A 275 18.00 12.26 12.73
N THR A 276 17.44 13.23 13.46
CA THR A 276 17.65 13.39 14.91
C THR A 276 16.48 12.87 15.75
N ASN A 277 15.34 12.53 15.12
CA ASN A 277 14.11 12.13 15.82
C ASN A 277 13.54 10.82 15.23
N PRO A 278 13.97 9.65 15.74
CA PRO A 278 13.48 8.35 15.27
C PRO A 278 11.96 8.15 15.41
N GLU A 279 11.34 8.74 16.45
CA GLU A 279 9.89 8.67 16.65
C GLU A 279 9.11 9.32 15.50
N GLU A 280 9.63 10.43 14.95
CA GLU A 280 9.00 11.10 13.81
C GLU A 280 9.19 10.29 12.52
N VAL A 281 10.28 9.54 12.38
CA VAL A 281 10.48 8.60 11.27
C VAL A 281 9.43 7.49 11.30
N GLU A 282 9.17 6.91 12.48
CA GLU A 282 8.11 5.91 12.65
C GLU A 282 6.74 6.52 12.32
N ALA A 283 6.46 7.71 12.82
CA ALA A 283 5.17 8.34 12.62
C ALA A 283 4.95 8.81 11.15
N LEU A 284 6.00 9.23 10.44
CA LEU A 284 5.97 9.49 8.99
C LEU A 284 5.74 8.19 8.21
N SER A 285 6.40 7.10 8.60
CA SER A 285 6.20 5.79 7.96
C SER A 285 4.75 5.30 8.11
N LYS A 286 4.13 5.55 9.27
CA LYS A 286 2.70 5.29 9.52
C LYS A 286 1.80 6.17 8.67
N ASP A 287 2.15 7.44 8.44
CA ASP A 287 1.36 8.32 7.56
C ASP A 287 1.38 7.85 6.11
N PHE A 288 2.39 7.11 5.66
CA PHE A 288 2.39 6.48 4.33
C PHE A 288 1.45 5.27 4.23
N LEU A 289 1.13 4.61 5.35
CA LEU A 289 0.19 3.49 5.41
C LEU A 289 -1.24 4.03 5.51
N ILE A 290 -2.01 3.85 4.44
CA ILE A 290 -3.35 4.41 4.31
C ILE A 290 -4.35 3.37 4.79
N SER A 291 -4.74 3.46 6.07
CA SER A 291 -5.55 2.45 6.75
C SER A 291 -7.05 2.79 6.81
N VAL A 292 -7.57 3.59 5.87
CA VAL A 292 -8.99 3.99 5.86
C VAL A 292 -9.83 2.92 5.16
N THR A 293 -10.84 2.41 5.86
CA THR A 293 -11.74 1.39 5.36
C THR A 293 -13.13 1.53 6.00
N SER A 294 -14.12 0.84 5.44
CA SER A 294 -15.51 0.88 5.92
C SER A 294 -16.21 -0.46 5.73
N PHE A 295 -17.24 -0.71 6.53
CA PHE A 295 -18.02 -1.93 6.43
C PHE A 295 -18.77 -1.98 5.09
N PHE A 296 -18.79 -3.15 4.47
CA PHE A 296 -19.47 -3.39 3.18
C PHE A 296 -19.14 -2.33 2.10
N ARG A 297 -17.90 -1.84 2.07
CA ARG A 297 -17.41 -0.89 1.06
C ARG A 297 -17.72 -1.38 -0.36
N ASP A 298 -18.47 -0.59 -1.13
CA ASP A 298 -19.13 -1.02 -2.37
C ASP A 298 -20.20 -2.12 -2.12
N LYS A 299 -21.30 -1.78 -1.41
CA LYS A 299 -22.37 -2.73 -1.00
C LYS A 299 -22.82 -3.67 -2.13
N GLY A 300 -22.97 -3.14 -3.36
CA GLY A 300 -23.36 -3.93 -4.52
C GLY A 300 -22.36 -5.02 -4.95
N ALA A 301 -21.06 -4.88 -4.64
CA ALA A 301 -20.07 -5.93 -4.85
C ALA A 301 -20.28 -7.08 -3.86
N PHE A 302 -20.51 -6.76 -2.58
CA PHE A 302 -20.79 -7.74 -1.54
C PHE A 302 -22.12 -8.48 -1.78
N ASP A 303 -23.14 -7.81 -2.33
CA ASP A 303 -24.39 -8.46 -2.74
C ASP A 303 -24.17 -9.47 -3.88
N TYR A 304 -23.32 -9.13 -4.84
CA TYR A 304 -22.93 -10.06 -5.91
C TYR A 304 -22.16 -11.26 -5.36
N ILE A 305 -21.22 -11.02 -4.44
CA ILE A 305 -20.45 -12.08 -3.77
C ILE A 305 -21.38 -13.02 -2.99
N LYS A 306 -22.34 -12.48 -2.24
CA LYS A 306 -23.33 -13.25 -1.47
C LYS A 306 -24.24 -14.09 -2.37
N SER A 307 -24.69 -13.55 -3.51
CA SER A 307 -25.69 -14.18 -4.36
C SER A 307 -25.12 -15.17 -5.38
N LYS A 308 -23.86 -14.97 -5.83
CA LYS A 308 -23.25 -15.77 -6.90
C LYS A 308 -21.97 -16.48 -6.48
N VAL A 309 -21.02 -15.76 -5.89
CA VAL A 309 -19.65 -16.27 -5.68
C VAL A 309 -19.58 -17.26 -4.52
N LEU A 310 -19.97 -16.84 -3.31
CA LEU A 310 -19.90 -17.70 -2.13
C LEU A 310 -20.75 -18.98 -2.27
N PRO A 311 -21.98 -18.94 -2.82
CA PRO A 311 -22.75 -20.16 -3.05
C PRO A 311 -22.08 -21.15 -4.00
N GLU A 312 -21.40 -20.69 -5.06
CA GLU A 312 -20.66 -21.56 -5.98
C GLU A 312 -19.45 -22.21 -5.28
N ILE A 313 -18.72 -21.44 -4.47
CA ILE A 313 -17.59 -21.95 -3.70
C ILE A 313 -18.09 -23.02 -2.72
N LEU A 314 -19.11 -22.72 -1.92
CA LEU A 314 -19.67 -23.64 -0.91
C LEU A 314 -20.19 -24.94 -1.54
N ALA A 315 -20.83 -24.86 -2.72
CA ALA A 315 -21.32 -26.05 -3.42
C ALA A 315 -20.22 -26.96 -3.97
N LYS A 316 -19.01 -26.44 -4.19
CA LYS A 316 -17.85 -27.17 -4.72
C LYS A 316 -16.89 -27.69 -3.65
N LEU A 317 -17.11 -27.36 -2.37
CA LEU A 317 -16.27 -27.84 -1.28
C LEU A 317 -16.39 -29.37 -1.16
N ALA A 318 -15.24 -30.05 -1.05
CA ALA A 318 -15.23 -31.47 -0.77
C ALA A 318 -15.73 -31.74 0.67
N PRO A 319 -16.26 -32.94 0.97
CA PRO A 319 -16.67 -33.30 2.33
C PRO A 319 -15.52 -33.14 3.34
N GLY A 320 -15.70 -32.28 4.34
CA GLY A 320 -14.68 -31.98 5.35
C GLY A 320 -13.60 -30.97 4.91
N GLU A 321 -13.71 -30.38 3.72
CA GLU A 321 -12.81 -29.31 3.29
C GLU A 321 -13.18 -27.97 3.94
N GLU A 322 -12.16 -27.25 4.43
CA GLU A 322 -12.34 -25.93 5.04
C GLU A 322 -12.45 -24.83 3.97
N LEU A 323 -13.38 -23.90 4.17
CA LEU A 323 -13.44 -22.67 3.37
C LEU A 323 -12.31 -21.73 3.81
N LYS A 324 -11.39 -21.46 2.88
CA LYS A 324 -10.22 -20.60 3.10
C LYS A 324 -10.32 -19.32 2.29
N ILE A 325 -10.25 -18.19 2.98
CA ILE A 325 -10.31 -16.85 2.40
C ILE A 325 -9.11 -16.05 2.86
N TRP A 326 -8.54 -15.23 1.98
CA TRP A 326 -7.48 -14.31 2.32
C TRP A 326 -7.89 -12.87 2.00
N VAL A 327 -7.88 -11.99 3.00
CA VAL A 327 -8.06 -10.54 2.84
C VAL A 327 -6.70 -9.89 3.02
N ALA A 328 -6.11 -9.43 1.92
CA ALA A 328 -4.80 -8.81 1.82
C ALA A 328 -4.93 -7.28 1.88
N GLY A 329 -4.31 -6.64 2.88
CA GLY A 329 -4.48 -5.23 3.18
C GLY A 329 -5.77 -4.98 3.97
N CYS A 330 -5.92 -5.65 5.11
CA CYS A 330 -7.19 -5.62 5.86
C CYS A 330 -7.43 -4.34 6.68
N ALA A 331 -6.41 -3.47 6.82
CA ALA A 331 -6.45 -2.28 7.65
C ALA A 331 -7.06 -2.56 9.05
N THR A 332 -8.04 -1.78 9.47
CA THR A 332 -8.74 -1.89 10.76
C THR A 332 -9.79 -3.02 10.83
N GLY A 333 -9.91 -3.87 9.80
CA GLY A 333 -10.65 -5.13 9.84
C GLY A 333 -12.10 -5.10 9.32
N GLU A 334 -12.61 -3.95 8.89
CA GLU A 334 -14.01 -3.77 8.46
C GLU A 334 -14.37 -4.66 7.27
N GLU A 335 -13.49 -4.79 6.27
CA GLU A 335 -13.71 -5.68 5.12
C GLU A 335 -13.72 -7.16 5.54
N VAL A 336 -12.84 -7.52 6.48
CA VAL A 336 -12.72 -8.89 7.00
C VAL A 336 -13.99 -9.31 7.71
N TYR A 337 -14.50 -8.46 8.60
CA TYR A 337 -15.74 -8.71 9.31
C TYR A 337 -16.96 -8.65 8.39
N SER A 338 -16.95 -7.78 7.38
CA SER A 338 -18.00 -7.77 6.34
C SER A 338 -18.07 -9.11 5.61
N MET A 339 -16.91 -9.65 5.21
CA MET A 339 -16.84 -10.97 4.58
C MET A 339 -17.27 -12.10 5.53
N ALA A 340 -16.84 -12.06 6.79
CA ALA A 340 -17.20 -13.05 7.80
C ALA A 340 -18.71 -13.07 8.08
N ILE A 341 -19.34 -11.90 8.17
CA ILE A 341 -20.79 -11.76 8.33
C ILE A 341 -21.54 -12.35 7.13
N LEU A 342 -21.12 -12.06 5.90
CA LEU A 342 -21.76 -12.65 4.70
C LEU A 342 -21.70 -14.17 4.68
N ILE A 343 -20.58 -14.74 5.12
CA ILE A 343 -20.42 -16.17 5.18
C ILE A 343 -21.31 -16.74 6.28
N ALA A 344 -21.33 -16.13 7.47
CA ALA A 344 -22.21 -16.53 8.56
C ALA A 344 -23.69 -16.52 8.15
N GLU A 345 -24.13 -15.55 7.34
CA GLU A 345 -25.48 -15.49 6.78
C GLU A 345 -25.80 -16.68 5.83
N LEU A 346 -24.78 -17.24 5.18
CA LEU A 346 -24.90 -18.37 4.24
C LEU A 346 -24.68 -19.74 4.90
N LEU A 347 -24.04 -19.80 6.08
CA LEU A 347 -23.80 -21.02 6.84
C LEU A 347 -25.06 -21.52 7.57
N THR A 348 -26.12 -21.79 6.79
CA THR A 348 -27.38 -22.35 7.30
C THR A 348 -27.73 -23.67 6.61
N GLY A 349 -28.55 -24.49 7.26
CA GLY A 349 -29.01 -25.77 6.71
C GLY A 349 -27.85 -26.72 6.35
N LYS A 350 -27.73 -27.08 5.06
CA LYS A 350 -26.75 -28.06 4.56
C LYS A 350 -25.28 -27.65 4.71
N PHE A 351 -25.01 -26.37 4.99
CA PHE A 351 -23.64 -25.84 5.13
C PHE A 351 -23.29 -25.47 6.57
N ALA A 352 -24.17 -25.71 7.54
CA ALA A 352 -24.00 -25.25 8.93
C ALA A 352 -22.68 -25.72 9.58
N ASP A 353 -22.22 -26.93 9.25
CA ASP A 353 -21.00 -27.53 9.83
C ASP A 353 -19.71 -27.17 9.06
N THR A 354 -19.77 -26.26 8.08
CA THR A 354 -18.59 -25.90 7.27
C THR A 354 -17.60 -25.08 8.10
N VAL A 355 -16.36 -25.56 8.22
CA VAL A 355 -15.29 -24.83 8.91
C VAL A 355 -14.77 -23.71 8.01
N VAL A 356 -14.76 -22.48 8.52
CA VAL A 356 -14.30 -21.28 7.81
C VAL A 356 -13.04 -20.72 8.45
N LYS A 357 -12.04 -20.39 7.62
CA LYS A 357 -10.83 -19.67 8.02
C LYS A 357 -10.60 -18.49 7.10
N ILE A 358 -10.65 -17.29 7.68
CA ILE A 358 -10.35 -16.03 7.01
C ILE A 358 -8.99 -15.54 7.50
N PHE A 359 -7.99 -15.61 6.63
CA PHE A 359 -6.69 -15.00 6.87
C PHE A 359 -6.80 -13.52 6.55
N ALA A 360 -6.58 -12.67 7.54
CA ALA A 360 -6.60 -11.22 7.40
C ALA A 360 -5.19 -10.69 7.65
N THR A 361 -4.64 -10.00 6.67
CA THR A 361 -3.24 -9.60 6.75
C THR A 361 -3.02 -8.15 6.38
N ASP A 362 -2.16 -7.49 7.14
CA ASP A 362 -1.71 -6.13 6.88
C ASP A 362 -0.24 -5.97 7.29
N ILE A 363 0.40 -4.91 6.79
CA ILE A 363 1.74 -4.52 7.20
C ILE A 363 1.69 -3.62 8.45
N ASP A 364 0.58 -2.89 8.63
CA ASP A 364 0.33 -2.01 9.77
C ASP A 364 -0.08 -2.81 11.02
N SER A 365 0.85 -2.94 11.96
CA SER A 365 0.61 -3.64 13.23
C SER A 365 -0.43 -2.93 14.12
N ALA A 366 -0.52 -1.60 14.07
CA ALA A 366 -1.47 -0.85 14.88
C ALA A 366 -2.90 -1.09 14.40
N ALA A 367 -3.10 -1.10 13.07
CA ALA A 367 -4.39 -1.44 12.46
C ALA A 367 -4.81 -2.89 12.79
N LEU A 368 -3.88 -3.84 12.75
CA LEU A 368 -4.16 -5.24 13.12
C LEU A 368 -4.56 -5.40 14.60
N VAL A 369 -3.94 -4.65 15.51
CA VAL A 369 -4.33 -4.65 16.93
C VAL A 369 -5.76 -4.13 17.10
N HIS A 370 -6.13 -3.08 16.37
CA HIS A 370 -7.50 -2.57 16.36
C HIS A 370 -8.48 -3.62 15.80
N ALA A 371 -8.16 -4.20 14.63
CA ALA A 371 -8.96 -5.23 13.99
C ALA A 371 -9.16 -6.46 14.89
N GLY A 372 -8.11 -6.88 15.59
CA GLY A 372 -8.16 -8.00 16.53
C GLY A 372 -9.06 -7.75 17.75
N LYS A 373 -9.14 -6.50 18.24
CA LYS A 373 -10.10 -6.10 19.28
C LYS A 373 -11.53 -6.14 18.75
N GLY A 374 -11.75 -5.73 17.50
CA GLY A 374 -13.05 -5.72 16.83
C GLY A 374 -14.05 -4.77 17.50
N ILE A 375 -13.57 -3.60 17.94
CA ILE A 375 -14.37 -2.56 18.61
C ILE A 375 -14.40 -1.34 17.70
N TYR A 376 -15.60 -0.95 17.26
CA TYR A 376 -15.84 0.11 16.30
C TYR A 376 -16.76 1.19 16.90
N SER A 377 -16.64 2.43 16.41
CA SER A 377 -17.49 3.53 16.87
C SER A 377 -18.92 3.42 16.34
N HIS A 378 -19.84 4.25 16.86
CA HIS A 378 -21.22 4.35 16.35
C HIS A 378 -21.31 4.77 14.87
N GLY A 379 -20.22 5.24 14.26
CA GLY A 379 -20.16 5.63 12.85
C GLY A 379 -20.50 4.48 11.89
N ILE A 380 -20.33 3.22 12.30
CA ILE A 380 -20.60 2.04 11.47
C ILE A 380 -22.08 1.86 11.11
N THR A 381 -22.99 2.54 11.81
CA THR A 381 -24.45 2.49 11.58
C THR A 381 -24.86 3.00 10.20
N LYS A 382 -24.01 3.79 9.54
CA LYS A 382 -24.20 4.23 8.15
C LYS A 382 -23.99 3.10 7.14
N ASP A 383 -23.10 2.17 7.49
CA ASP A 383 -22.57 1.15 6.58
C ASP A 383 -23.20 -0.23 6.81
N VAL A 384 -23.49 -0.57 8.06
CA VAL A 384 -24.06 -1.85 8.48
C VAL A 384 -25.58 -1.71 8.70
N SER A 385 -26.36 -2.68 8.21
CA SER A 385 -27.81 -2.65 8.40
C SER A 385 -28.21 -2.92 9.87
N PRO A 386 -29.37 -2.41 10.34
CA PRO A 386 -29.83 -2.63 11.70
C PRO A 386 -29.92 -4.11 12.09
N GLU A 387 -30.36 -4.97 11.15
CA GLU A 387 -30.50 -6.41 11.38
C GLU A 387 -29.14 -7.06 11.61
N ARG A 388 -28.11 -6.65 10.86
CA ARG A 388 -26.74 -7.14 11.04
C ARG A 388 -26.12 -6.64 12.33
N LEU A 389 -26.41 -5.41 12.74
CA LEU A 389 -25.94 -4.85 14.01
C LEU A 389 -26.48 -5.65 15.20
N GLU A 390 -27.80 -5.90 15.22
CA GLU A 390 -28.43 -6.68 16.29
C GLU A 390 -27.90 -8.13 16.31
N GLN A 391 -27.74 -8.73 15.13
CA GLN A 391 -27.36 -10.14 15.02
C GLN A 391 -25.88 -10.39 15.27
N TYR A 392 -24.97 -9.54 14.80
CA TYR A 392 -23.52 -9.84 14.78
C TYR A 392 -22.65 -8.92 15.65
N PHE A 393 -23.24 -7.91 16.30
CA PHE A 393 -22.53 -7.00 17.19
C PHE A 393 -23.16 -6.99 18.59
N THR A 394 -22.34 -6.66 19.58
CA THR A 394 -22.76 -6.33 20.94
C THR A 394 -22.59 -4.83 21.12
N GLU A 395 -23.66 -4.14 21.49
CA GLU A 395 -23.62 -2.72 21.80
C GLU A 395 -23.01 -2.50 23.20
N GLU A 396 -21.95 -1.69 23.26
CA GLU A 396 -21.33 -1.18 24.48
C GLU A 396 -21.52 0.35 24.52
N ARG A 397 -21.41 0.98 25.70
CA ARG A 397 -21.84 2.38 25.99
C ARG A 397 -21.61 3.42 24.89
N ASN A 398 -20.52 3.33 24.12
CA ASN A 398 -20.26 4.22 22.99
C ASN A 398 -19.62 3.52 21.77
N SER A 399 -19.72 2.20 21.68
CA SER A 399 -19.06 1.40 20.63
C SER A 399 -19.79 0.09 20.34
N TYR A 400 -19.61 -0.43 19.14
CA TYR A 400 -20.05 -1.77 18.77
C TYR A 400 -18.87 -2.73 18.77
N LYS A 401 -19.07 -3.89 19.39
CA LYS A 401 -18.08 -4.96 19.43
C LYS A 401 -18.55 -6.15 18.62
N VAL A 402 -17.71 -6.65 17.71
CA VAL A 402 -18.05 -7.83 16.91
C VAL A 402 -18.19 -9.06 17.81
N LYS A 403 -19.27 -9.83 17.64
CA LYS A 403 -19.54 -11.04 18.44
C LYS A 403 -18.44 -12.08 18.25
N SER A 404 -18.22 -12.88 19.29
CA SER A 404 -17.13 -13.87 19.33
C SER A 404 -17.26 -14.97 18.26
N GLU A 405 -18.48 -15.31 17.85
CA GLU A 405 -18.75 -16.29 16.79
C GLU A 405 -18.15 -15.89 15.44
N ILE A 406 -18.23 -14.59 15.10
CA ILE A 406 -17.63 -14.05 13.89
C ILE A 406 -16.11 -13.95 14.04
N ARG A 407 -15.62 -13.45 15.19
CA ARG A 407 -14.19 -13.27 15.45
C ARG A 407 -13.40 -14.59 15.39
N LYS A 408 -14.02 -15.72 15.77
CA LYS A 408 -13.39 -17.06 15.72
C LYS A 408 -13.10 -17.55 14.30
N MET A 409 -13.75 -17.00 13.27
CA MET A 409 -13.49 -17.35 11.88
C MET A 409 -12.22 -16.68 11.34
N VAL A 410 -11.71 -15.66 12.03
CA VAL A 410 -10.70 -14.73 11.52
C VAL A 410 -9.36 -14.95 12.20
N ILE A 411 -8.28 -14.96 11.40
CA ILE A 411 -6.90 -15.05 11.85
C ILE A 411 -6.17 -13.81 11.32
N PHE A 412 -5.80 -12.91 12.23
CA PHE A 412 -5.00 -11.72 11.90
C PHE A 412 -3.51 -12.05 11.97
N ALA A 413 -2.76 -11.67 10.94
CA ALA A 413 -1.31 -11.83 10.90
C ALA A 413 -0.63 -10.66 10.19
N GLN A 414 0.53 -10.24 10.68
CA GLN A 414 1.35 -9.28 9.97
C GLN A 414 1.96 -9.94 8.73
N HIS A 415 1.80 -9.31 7.56
CA HIS A 415 2.28 -9.86 6.28
C HIS A 415 2.61 -8.73 5.31
N ASP A 416 3.82 -8.77 4.76
CA ASP A 416 4.23 -7.98 3.61
C ASP A 416 4.01 -8.81 2.34
N LEU A 417 3.10 -8.35 1.47
CA LEU A 417 2.72 -9.03 0.22
C LEU A 417 3.86 -9.21 -0.77
N VAL A 418 5.01 -8.55 -0.57
CA VAL A 418 6.15 -8.52 -1.49
C VAL A 418 7.31 -9.33 -0.94
N LYS A 419 7.47 -9.36 0.39
CA LYS A 419 8.58 -10.06 1.08
C LYS A 419 8.17 -11.43 1.59
N ASN A 420 6.93 -11.60 2.07
CA ASN A 420 6.48 -12.84 2.67
C ASN A 420 5.81 -13.78 1.66
N PRO A 421 5.95 -15.12 1.82
CA PRO A 421 5.28 -16.07 0.93
C PRO A 421 3.75 -15.93 1.03
N PRO A 422 3.01 -16.08 -0.08
CA PRO A 422 1.55 -15.96 -0.09
C PRO A 422 0.88 -17.17 0.56
N TYR A 423 -0.30 -16.96 1.13
CA TYR A 423 -1.15 -18.05 1.62
C TYR A 423 -1.69 -18.87 0.44
N CYS A 424 -1.45 -20.18 0.47
CA CYS A 424 -1.76 -21.08 -0.64
C CYS A 424 -3.12 -21.78 -0.49
N ASN A 425 -3.70 -22.20 -1.63
CA ASN A 425 -4.97 -22.91 -1.73
C ASN A 425 -6.15 -22.09 -1.17
N MET A 426 -6.17 -20.79 -1.44
CA MET A 426 -7.28 -19.91 -1.09
C MET A 426 -8.43 -20.09 -2.08
N HIS A 427 -9.65 -20.19 -1.56
CA HIS A 427 -10.87 -20.25 -2.39
C HIS A 427 -11.30 -18.84 -2.84
N PHE A 428 -11.00 -17.84 -2.01
CA PHE A 428 -11.29 -16.45 -2.29
C PHE A 428 -10.14 -15.58 -1.78
N ILE A 429 -9.69 -14.62 -2.59
CA ILE A 429 -8.70 -13.61 -2.20
C ILE A 429 -9.31 -12.23 -2.44
N SER A 430 -9.32 -11.38 -1.42
CA SER A 430 -9.64 -9.97 -1.53
C SER A 430 -8.36 -9.15 -1.42
N CYS A 431 -8.10 -8.26 -2.38
CA CYS A 431 -7.00 -7.31 -2.33
C CYS A 431 -7.51 -6.00 -2.95
N ARG A 432 -8.07 -5.13 -2.11
CA ARG A 432 -8.82 -3.95 -2.55
C ARG A 432 -8.19 -2.66 -2.07
N ASN A 433 -8.18 -1.66 -2.94
CA ASN A 433 -7.78 -0.29 -2.62
C ASN A 433 -6.35 -0.15 -2.06
N LEU A 434 -5.51 -1.16 -2.28
CA LEU A 434 -4.13 -1.23 -1.80
C LEU A 434 -3.14 -0.93 -2.92
N LEU A 435 -3.40 -1.45 -4.13
CA LEU A 435 -2.46 -1.43 -5.24
C LEU A 435 -2.36 -0.06 -5.91
N ILE A 436 -3.34 0.81 -5.68
CA ILE A 436 -3.42 2.16 -6.28
C ILE A 436 -2.23 3.07 -5.93
N TYR A 437 -1.52 2.80 -4.84
CA TYR A 437 -0.36 3.56 -4.35
C TYR A 437 0.99 3.03 -4.88
N MET A 438 0.98 1.87 -5.53
CA MET A 438 2.17 1.13 -5.94
C MET A 438 2.57 1.44 -7.40
N THR A 439 3.86 1.28 -7.73
CA THR A 439 4.33 1.32 -9.12
C THR A 439 3.83 0.10 -9.89
N PRO A 440 3.72 0.16 -11.24
CA PRO A 440 3.33 -1.00 -12.05
C PRO A 440 4.23 -2.23 -11.87
N ILE A 441 5.50 -2.03 -11.52
CA ILE A 441 6.48 -3.09 -11.26
C ILE A 441 6.08 -3.85 -9.99
N LEU A 442 5.81 -3.12 -8.90
CA LEU A 442 5.39 -3.70 -7.63
C LEU A 442 4.02 -4.37 -7.74
N GLN A 443 3.06 -3.73 -8.41
CA GLN A 443 1.75 -4.32 -8.70
C GLN A 443 1.87 -5.67 -9.40
N LYS A 444 2.75 -5.77 -10.41
CA LYS A 444 2.99 -7.03 -11.13
C LYS A 444 3.51 -8.12 -10.20
N LYS A 445 4.42 -7.80 -9.28
CA LYS A 445 4.94 -8.76 -8.30
C LYS A 445 3.82 -9.25 -7.37
N ILE A 446 3.04 -8.32 -6.81
CA ILE A 446 1.91 -8.65 -5.92
C ILE A 446 0.88 -9.51 -6.67
N PHE A 447 0.44 -9.12 -7.87
CA PHE A 447 -0.51 -9.92 -8.66
C PHE A 447 -0.02 -11.35 -8.92
N THR A 448 1.28 -11.52 -9.18
CA THR A 448 1.86 -12.85 -9.37
C THR A 448 1.76 -13.69 -8.09
N MET A 449 1.97 -13.07 -6.92
CA MET A 449 1.86 -13.74 -5.62
C MET A 449 0.40 -14.06 -5.26
N LEU A 450 -0.55 -13.17 -5.57
CA LEU A 450 -1.99 -13.42 -5.38
C LEU A 450 -2.45 -14.58 -6.28
N LEU A 451 -2.06 -14.60 -7.56
CA LEU A 451 -2.39 -15.68 -8.48
C LEU A 451 -1.84 -17.03 -7.98
N PHE A 452 -0.61 -17.03 -7.44
CA PHE A 452 0.01 -18.22 -6.88
C PHE A 452 -0.73 -18.77 -5.65
N GLY A 453 -1.26 -17.88 -4.79
CA GLY A 453 -2.03 -18.26 -3.59
C GLY A 453 -3.42 -18.82 -3.91
N LEU A 454 -3.98 -18.47 -5.08
CA LEU A 454 -5.35 -18.76 -5.45
C LEU A 454 -5.52 -20.20 -5.96
N LYS A 455 -6.53 -20.91 -5.45
CA LYS A 455 -6.91 -22.25 -5.92
C LYS A 455 -7.47 -22.17 -7.35
N VAL A 456 -7.44 -23.29 -8.08
CA VAL A 456 -8.22 -23.44 -9.32
C VAL A 456 -9.70 -23.25 -9.00
N ASP A 457 -10.44 -22.56 -9.87
CA ASP A 457 -11.82 -22.11 -9.62
C ASP A 457 -11.98 -21.14 -8.44
N GLY A 458 -10.88 -20.68 -7.85
CA GLY A 458 -10.89 -19.65 -6.81
C GLY A 458 -11.19 -18.27 -7.37
N TYR A 459 -11.66 -17.37 -6.51
CA TYR A 459 -12.05 -16.02 -6.88
C TYR A 459 -11.08 -14.96 -6.36
N LEU A 460 -10.76 -13.97 -7.19
CA LEU A 460 -9.99 -12.78 -6.86
C LEU A 460 -10.90 -11.55 -6.92
N PHE A 461 -10.93 -10.77 -5.83
CA PHE A 461 -11.70 -9.55 -5.71
C PHE A 461 -10.77 -8.35 -5.54
N LEU A 462 -10.90 -7.37 -6.44
CA LEU A 462 -10.06 -6.17 -6.48
C LEU A 462 -10.91 -4.90 -6.32
N GLY A 463 -10.26 -3.78 -6.00
CA GLY A 463 -10.91 -2.47 -5.94
C GLY A 463 -11.34 -1.98 -7.33
N SER A 464 -12.32 -1.07 -7.39
CA SER A 464 -12.90 -0.59 -8.66
C SER A 464 -11.90 0.04 -9.64
N SER A 465 -10.79 0.56 -9.10
CA SER A 465 -9.71 1.20 -9.85
C SER A 465 -8.55 0.27 -10.19
N GLU A 466 -8.56 -0.96 -9.67
CA GLU A 466 -7.46 -1.91 -9.81
C GLU A 466 -7.75 -2.87 -10.95
N ASN A 467 -6.74 -3.16 -11.77
CA ASN A 467 -6.88 -4.06 -12.91
C ASN A 467 -5.69 -5.04 -12.94
N PRO A 468 -5.96 -6.36 -12.98
CA PRO A 468 -4.91 -7.37 -12.91
C PRO A 468 -4.31 -7.63 -14.31
N ILE A 469 -3.94 -6.56 -15.04
CA ILE A 469 -3.40 -6.65 -16.41
C ILE A 469 -2.26 -7.68 -16.54
N PRO A 470 -1.30 -7.78 -15.60
CA PRO A 470 -0.19 -8.72 -15.73
C PRO A 470 -0.59 -10.19 -15.68
N ILE A 471 -1.69 -10.52 -14.99
CA ILE A 471 -2.17 -11.90 -14.77
C ILE A 471 -3.51 -12.18 -15.46
N ILE A 472 -4.05 -11.22 -16.21
CA ILE A 472 -5.39 -11.28 -16.81
C ILE A 472 -5.57 -12.50 -17.73
N LYS A 473 -4.48 -13.00 -18.32
CA LYS A 473 -4.50 -14.19 -19.20
C LYS A 473 -4.85 -15.48 -18.45
N ASN A 474 -4.63 -15.52 -17.15
CA ASN A 474 -4.87 -16.68 -16.28
C ASN A 474 -6.23 -16.57 -15.55
N LEU A 475 -6.97 -15.49 -15.79
CA LEU A 475 -8.20 -15.14 -15.08
C LEU A 475 -9.37 -15.00 -16.04
N GLU A 476 -10.52 -15.52 -15.65
CA GLU A 476 -11.82 -15.23 -16.26
C GLU A 476 -12.47 -14.04 -15.56
N VAL A 477 -13.13 -13.15 -16.31
CA VAL A 477 -13.87 -12.03 -15.72
C VAL A 477 -15.24 -12.53 -15.26
N ALA A 478 -15.42 -12.69 -13.94
CA ALA A 478 -16.71 -13.07 -13.37
C ALA A 478 -17.67 -11.87 -13.28
N ASP A 479 -17.16 -10.69 -12.89
CA ASP A 479 -17.91 -9.43 -12.95
C ASP A 479 -16.98 -8.25 -13.29
N LYS A 480 -17.29 -7.54 -14.37
CA LYS A 480 -16.47 -6.42 -14.87
C LYS A 480 -16.66 -5.14 -14.07
N LYS A 481 -17.86 -4.91 -13.51
CA LYS A 481 -18.20 -3.70 -12.75
C LYS A 481 -17.48 -3.70 -11.41
N TRP A 482 -17.50 -4.85 -10.72
CA TRP A 482 -16.95 -5.04 -9.38
C TRP A 482 -15.55 -5.66 -9.36
N LYS A 483 -14.93 -5.87 -10.52
CA LYS A 483 -13.55 -6.37 -10.63
C LYS A 483 -13.35 -7.70 -9.91
N ILE A 484 -14.28 -8.63 -10.14
CA ILE A 484 -14.23 -9.98 -9.62
C ILE A 484 -13.79 -10.91 -10.75
N TYR A 485 -12.77 -11.71 -10.47
CA TYR A 485 -12.12 -12.59 -11.42
C TYR A 485 -12.08 -14.02 -10.88
N LYS A 486 -12.10 -15.01 -11.77
CA LYS A 486 -12.02 -16.44 -11.44
C LYS A 486 -10.74 -17.04 -12.01
N ASN A 487 -10.04 -17.84 -11.22
CA ASN A 487 -8.80 -18.48 -11.65
C ASN A 487 -9.06 -19.70 -12.54
N LEU A 488 -8.43 -19.71 -13.71
CA LEU A 488 -8.58 -20.79 -14.70
C LEU A 488 -7.40 -21.76 -14.73
N GLU A 489 -6.21 -21.36 -14.26
CA GLU A 489 -5.01 -22.18 -14.41
C GLU A 489 -4.56 -22.87 -13.12
N THR A 490 -4.14 -24.13 -13.26
CA THR A 490 -3.51 -24.93 -12.19
C THR A 490 -2.01 -24.66 -12.04
N LYS A 491 -1.43 -23.69 -12.79
CA LYS A 491 0.03 -23.54 -12.90
C LYS A 491 0.68 -23.08 -11.60
N ARG A 492 0.95 -24.05 -10.71
CA ARG A 492 1.97 -23.98 -9.66
C ARG A 492 3.36 -24.15 -10.27
N THR A 493 3.71 -23.38 -11.29
CA THR A 493 5.10 -23.32 -11.74
C THR A 493 5.89 -22.55 -10.69
N VAL A 494 6.43 -23.28 -9.72
CA VAL A 494 7.45 -22.78 -8.80
C VAL A 494 8.70 -22.48 -9.64
N ARG A 495 8.78 -21.26 -10.18
CA ARG A 495 10.06 -20.69 -10.56
C ARG A 495 10.66 -20.14 -9.28
N PHE A 496 11.73 -20.77 -8.77
CA PHE A 496 12.48 -20.26 -7.62
C PHE A 496 12.99 -18.83 -7.85
N ASP A 497 13.14 -18.42 -9.12
CA ASP A 497 13.39 -17.03 -9.56
C ASP A 497 12.35 -16.02 -9.05
N THR A 498 11.13 -16.47 -8.70
CA THR A 498 10.03 -15.62 -8.19
C THR A 498 10.21 -15.29 -6.71
N PHE A 499 11.03 -16.06 -5.99
CA PHE A 499 11.32 -15.90 -4.57
C PHE A 499 12.77 -15.51 -4.30
N SER A 500 13.57 -15.27 -5.35
CA SER A 500 14.91 -14.71 -5.22
C SER A 500 14.80 -13.31 -4.62
N LEU A 501 15.31 -13.15 -3.39
CA LEU A 501 15.57 -11.86 -2.77
C LEU A 501 16.38 -10.99 -3.74
N PRO A 502 15.98 -9.72 -3.99
CA PRO A 502 16.94 -8.70 -4.38
C PRO A 502 17.96 -8.54 -3.25
N GLU A 503 19.25 -8.57 -3.61
CA GLU A 503 20.44 -8.16 -2.85
C GLU A 503 20.29 -7.98 -1.33
N LEU A 504 20.99 -8.85 -0.59
CA LEU A 504 21.40 -8.59 0.78
C LEU A 504 22.10 -7.22 0.87
N LEU A 505 21.35 -6.27 1.41
CA LEU A 505 21.74 -5.27 2.41
C LEU A 505 23.26 -5.12 2.60
N ASP A 506 23.76 -4.09 1.93
CA ASP A 506 25.08 -3.50 2.11
C ASP A 506 25.14 -2.79 3.48
N THR A 507 25.49 -3.50 4.54
CA THR A 507 25.88 -2.86 5.80
C THR A 507 27.36 -2.48 5.77
N LYS A 508 27.59 -1.18 5.52
CA LYS A 508 28.75 -0.38 5.94
C LYS A 508 30.14 -0.99 5.67
N ARG A 509 30.70 -0.75 4.48
CA ARG A 509 32.13 -0.40 4.32
C ARG A 509 32.33 0.78 3.36
N ALA A 510 33.24 1.65 3.78
CA ALA A 510 33.57 2.98 3.25
C ALA A 510 33.83 3.06 1.72
N PRO A 511 33.73 4.26 1.11
CA PRO A 511 33.64 4.41 -0.34
C PRO A 511 34.98 4.13 -1.01
N TYR A 512 35.02 3.10 -1.86
CA TYR A 512 36.04 2.99 -2.90
C TYR A 512 35.42 3.46 -4.22
N LEU A 513 35.98 4.56 -4.72
CA LEU A 513 35.75 5.09 -6.06
C LEU A 513 35.87 3.97 -7.10
N LEU A 514 34.75 3.59 -7.73
CA LEU A 514 34.77 2.72 -8.90
C LEU A 514 34.73 3.58 -10.15
N SER A 515 35.89 3.58 -10.80
CA SER A 515 36.12 4.00 -12.17
C SER A 515 35.06 3.43 -13.10
N ARG A 516 34.56 4.32 -13.95
CA ARG A 516 33.79 4.06 -15.16
C ARG A 516 34.47 2.96 -16.01
N GLU A 517 33.82 1.82 -16.17
CA GLU A 517 33.98 0.98 -17.36
C GLU A 517 32.59 0.66 -17.94
N GLU A 518 32.31 1.31 -19.07
CA GLU A 518 31.13 1.10 -19.90
C GLU A 518 31.18 -0.26 -20.62
N GLY A 519 30.03 -0.94 -20.65
CA GLY A 519 29.54 -1.75 -21.78
C GLY A 519 30.40 -2.90 -22.34
N SER A 520 30.19 -4.13 -21.85
CA SER A 520 30.14 -5.38 -22.66
C SER A 520 30.15 -6.66 -21.79
N LYS A 521 29.07 -7.00 -21.07
CA LYS A 521 28.95 -8.32 -20.39
C LYS A 521 27.57 -9.00 -20.38
N ASN A 522 26.53 -8.44 -21.00
CA ASN A 522 25.17 -9.04 -20.94
C ASN A 522 24.90 -10.21 -21.90
N THR A 523 25.76 -10.48 -22.90
CA THR A 523 25.53 -11.59 -23.85
C THR A 523 26.06 -12.94 -23.34
N ASN A 524 27.17 -12.93 -22.59
CA ASN A 524 27.82 -14.15 -22.10
C ASN A 524 27.02 -14.87 -21.01
N HIS A 525 26.28 -14.13 -20.17
CA HIS A 525 25.47 -14.73 -19.11
C HIS A 525 24.25 -15.50 -19.67
N THR A 526 23.57 -14.92 -20.66
CA THR A 526 22.45 -15.56 -21.37
C THR A 526 22.86 -16.79 -22.18
N LEU A 527 24.05 -16.77 -22.81
CA LEU A 527 24.57 -17.93 -23.54
C LEU A 527 24.97 -19.07 -22.59
N ALA A 528 25.63 -18.76 -21.46
CA ALA A 528 25.98 -19.75 -20.46
C ALA A 528 24.73 -20.42 -19.85
N GLU A 529 23.67 -19.66 -19.56
CA GLU A 529 22.41 -20.21 -19.04
C GLU A 529 21.67 -21.07 -20.09
N ALA A 530 21.66 -20.66 -21.36
CA ALA A 530 21.06 -21.45 -22.44
C ALA A 530 21.83 -22.76 -22.70
N VAL A 531 23.16 -22.73 -22.67
CA VAL A 531 24.03 -23.91 -22.83
C VAL A 531 23.88 -24.85 -21.63
N ASN A 532 23.87 -24.33 -20.40
CA ASN A 532 23.66 -25.13 -19.19
C ASN A 532 22.28 -25.79 -19.19
N LYS A 533 21.23 -25.07 -19.59
CA LYS A 533 19.88 -25.63 -19.71
C LYS A 533 19.83 -26.80 -20.69
N ARG A 534 20.46 -26.63 -21.87
CA ARG A 534 20.49 -27.67 -22.91
C ARG A 534 21.34 -28.88 -22.54
N LEU A 535 22.48 -28.68 -21.88
CA LEU A 535 23.31 -29.76 -21.30
C LEU A 535 22.57 -30.54 -20.22
N THR A 536 21.76 -29.86 -19.42
CA THR A 536 20.97 -30.51 -18.35
C THR A 536 19.84 -31.35 -18.92
N GLU A 537 19.20 -30.89 -20.01
CA GLU A 537 18.17 -31.63 -20.74
C GLU A 537 18.72 -32.84 -21.51
N GLU A 538 19.91 -32.74 -22.12
CA GLU A 538 20.55 -33.86 -22.85
C GLU A 538 21.16 -34.93 -21.94
N LEU A 539 21.68 -34.54 -20.77
CA LEU A 539 22.41 -35.45 -19.87
C LEU A 539 21.57 -35.99 -18.69
N ASP A 540 20.30 -35.55 -18.54
CA ASP A 540 19.35 -36.00 -17.50
C ASP A 540 19.91 -35.88 -16.06
N TYR A 541 20.72 -34.84 -15.81
CA TYR A 541 21.28 -34.50 -14.50
C TYR A 541 20.38 -33.48 -13.78
N LEU A 542 20.33 -33.53 -12.45
CA LEU A 542 19.82 -32.44 -11.62
C LEU A 542 20.97 -31.84 -10.82
N VAL A 543 21.19 -30.54 -10.91
CA VAL A 543 22.25 -29.82 -10.19
C VAL A 543 21.61 -28.80 -9.24
N ILE A 544 21.96 -28.86 -7.97
CA ILE A 544 21.48 -27.96 -6.92
C ILE A 544 22.70 -27.32 -6.25
N CYS A 545 22.78 -25.99 -6.28
CA CYS A 545 23.76 -25.24 -5.51
C CYS A 545 23.19 -24.95 -4.11
N ILE A 546 23.93 -25.29 -3.07
CA ILE A 546 23.56 -25.03 -1.67
C ILE A 546 24.60 -24.17 -0.95
N ASP A 547 24.14 -23.41 0.04
CA ASP A 547 24.99 -22.69 1.00
C ASP A 547 25.46 -23.61 2.15
N GLU A 548 26.21 -23.03 3.09
CA GLU A 548 26.68 -23.69 4.31
C GLU A 548 25.57 -24.20 5.24
N ASN A 549 24.35 -23.66 5.12
CA ASN A 549 23.17 -24.00 5.92
C ASN A 549 22.19 -24.93 5.18
N ASN A 550 22.60 -25.52 4.05
CA ASN A 550 21.78 -26.37 3.16
C ASN A 550 20.63 -25.64 2.44
N HIS A 551 20.62 -24.30 2.42
CA HIS A 551 19.66 -23.55 1.63
C HIS A 551 19.99 -23.63 0.16
N VAL A 552 18.97 -23.85 -0.65
CA VAL A 552 19.09 -23.91 -2.11
C VAL A 552 19.28 -22.50 -2.67
N VAL A 553 20.46 -22.25 -3.25
CA VAL A 553 20.83 -20.97 -3.89
C VAL A 553 20.36 -20.93 -5.36
N LYS A 554 20.59 -22.01 -6.11
CA LYS A 554 20.18 -22.12 -7.52
C LYS A 554 20.01 -23.57 -7.94
N THR A 555 19.05 -23.85 -8.82
CA THR A 555 18.77 -25.20 -9.34
C THR A 555 18.84 -25.23 -10.86
N TYR A 556 19.43 -26.28 -11.41
CA TYR A 556 19.45 -26.56 -12.85
C TYR A 556 18.95 -27.99 -13.09
N GLY A 557 17.88 -28.14 -13.86
CA GLY A 557 17.29 -29.45 -14.23
C GLY A 557 15.88 -29.68 -13.69
N ASP A 558 15.34 -30.88 -13.93
CA ASP A 558 13.99 -31.26 -13.51
C ASP A 558 13.97 -31.68 -12.04
N THR A 559 13.35 -30.85 -11.21
CA THR A 559 13.21 -31.04 -9.76
C THR A 559 12.12 -32.03 -9.37
N THR A 560 11.18 -32.34 -10.29
CA THR A 560 10.00 -33.17 -9.99
C THR A 560 10.35 -34.65 -9.77
N LYS A 561 11.48 -35.11 -10.31
CA LYS A 561 11.93 -36.51 -10.19
C LYS A 561 12.46 -36.86 -8.80
N TYR A 562 13.12 -35.92 -8.10
CA TYR A 562 13.92 -36.22 -6.91
C TYR A 562 13.43 -35.55 -5.61
N LEU A 563 12.66 -34.45 -5.69
CA LEU A 563 12.21 -33.70 -4.51
C LEU A 563 10.79 -34.10 -4.05
N LEU A 564 10.58 -34.16 -2.73
CA LEU A 564 9.28 -34.38 -2.11
C LEU A 564 8.40 -33.13 -2.23
N GLN A 565 7.32 -33.21 -3.00
CA GLN A 565 6.35 -32.11 -3.16
C GLN A 565 5.39 -31.95 -1.97
N LYS A 566 5.89 -32.07 -0.73
CA LYS A 566 5.01 -32.14 0.45
C LYS A 566 5.01 -30.87 1.31
N ASN A 567 6.10 -30.09 1.40
CA ASN A 567 6.19 -28.89 2.24
C ASN A 567 7.10 -27.81 1.60
N PHE A 568 6.85 -26.53 1.92
CA PHE A 568 7.71 -25.40 1.56
C PHE A 568 8.85 -25.26 2.57
N ASN A 569 10.06 -25.66 2.20
CA ASN A 569 11.29 -25.32 2.93
C ASN A 569 12.41 -24.99 1.92
N SER A 570 13.26 -24.01 2.23
CA SER A 570 14.48 -23.69 1.47
C SER A 570 15.61 -24.68 1.75
N ASN A 571 15.49 -25.52 2.78
CA ASN A 571 16.46 -26.52 3.19
C ASN A 571 16.37 -27.80 2.36
N LEU A 572 17.47 -28.14 1.66
CA LEU A 572 17.53 -29.29 0.77
C LEU A 572 17.32 -30.64 1.49
N THR A 573 17.71 -30.78 2.76
CA THR A 573 17.56 -32.06 3.49
C THR A 573 16.11 -32.41 3.76
N GLU A 574 15.24 -31.43 3.92
CA GLU A 574 13.80 -31.61 4.15
C GLU A 574 13.02 -31.83 2.85
N LEU A 575 13.57 -31.35 1.74
CA LEU A 575 13.00 -31.55 0.40
C LEU A 575 13.37 -32.90 -0.22
N LEU A 576 14.31 -33.64 0.37
CA LEU A 576 14.77 -34.95 -0.13
C LEU A 576 14.09 -36.14 0.58
N PRO A 577 13.87 -37.27 -0.12
CA PRO A 577 13.55 -38.55 0.51
C PRO A 577 14.56 -38.91 1.61
N LYS A 578 14.10 -39.56 2.69
CA LYS A 578 14.93 -39.89 3.87
C LYS A 578 16.27 -40.54 3.52
N THR A 579 16.29 -41.46 2.54
CA THR A 579 17.52 -42.14 2.09
C THR A 579 18.52 -41.18 1.43
N LEU A 580 18.05 -40.21 0.65
CA LEU A 580 18.87 -39.19 0.00
C LEU A 580 19.32 -38.10 1.00
N ALA A 581 18.48 -37.73 1.96
CA ALA A 581 18.82 -36.76 3.01
C ALA A 581 19.96 -37.28 3.91
N VAL A 582 19.92 -38.58 4.29
CA VAL A 582 20.99 -39.22 5.06
C VAL A 582 22.30 -39.24 4.26
N ALA A 583 22.25 -39.62 2.97
CA ALA A 583 23.42 -39.63 2.11
C ALA A 583 24.04 -38.22 1.95
N LEU A 584 23.21 -37.19 1.77
CA LEU A 584 23.65 -35.80 1.64
C LEU A 584 24.39 -35.30 2.89
N ASN A 585 23.84 -35.54 4.08
CA ASN A 585 24.46 -35.11 5.33
C ASN A 585 25.81 -35.79 5.57
N THR A 586 25.92 -37.10 5.32
CA THR A 586 27.21 -37.79 5.44
C THR A 586 28.23 -37.32 4.40
N LEU A 587 27.79 -37.03 3.18
CA LEU A 587 28.63 -36.47 2.13
C LEU A 587 29.14 -35.07 2.48
N LYS A 588 28.30 -34.23 3.07
CA LYS A 588 28.68 -32.87 3.52
C LYS A 588 29.76 -32.93 4.59
N THR A 589 29.60 -33.75 5.63
CA THR A 589 30.63 -33.92 6.67
C THR A 589 31.95 -34.45 6.11
N LYS A 590 31.90 -35.41 5.17
CA LYS A 590 33.11 -35.94 4.50
C LYS A 590 33.75 -34.90 3.58
N SER A 591 32.96 -34.12 2.84
CA SER A 591 33.46 -33.07 1.94
C SER A 591 34.05 -31.88 2.70
N LEU A 592 33.47 -31.48 3.85
CA LEU A 592 34.03 -30.45 4.73
C LEU A 592 35.39 -30.86 5.30
N LYS A 593 35.56 -32.15 5.66
CA LYS A 593 36.83 -32.68 6.18
C LYS A 593 37.90 -32.89 5.09
N THR A 594 37.51 -33.17 3.85
CA THR A 594 38.45 -33.56 2.77
C THR A 594 38.63 -32.51 1.67
N ASN A 595 37.78 -31.48 1.62
CA ASN A 595 37.71 -30.41 0.62
C ASN A 595 37.80 -30.91 -0.84
N LYS A 596 37.27 -32.10 -1.12
CA LYS A 596 37.31 -32.77 -2.43
C LYS A 596 35.92 -33.26 -2.80
N LYS A 597 35.69 -33.47 -4.10
CA LYS A 597 34.44 -34.07 -4.61
C LYS A 597 34.24 -35.46 -4.01
N VAL A 598 33.08 -35.70 -3.41
CA VAL A 598 32.70 -37.00 -2.86
C VAL A 598 31.43 -37.49 -3.56
N THR A 599 31.42 -38.76 -3.99
CA THR A 599 30.30 -39.36 -4.73
C THR A 599 29.84 -40.63 -4.02
N VAL A 600 28.52 -40.85 -3.99
CA VAL A 600 27.91 -42.10 -3.51
C VAL A 600 26.96 -42.60 -4.61
N ASN A 601 27.14 -43.86 -5.00
CA ASN A 601 26.37 -44.53 -6.04
C ASN A 601 25.39 -45.55 -5.44
N GLY A 602 24.32 -45.88 -6.16
CA GLY A 602 23.42 -46.99 -5.80
C GLY A 602 22.33 -46.67 -4.77
N ILE A 603 21.94 -45.40 -4.58
CA ILE A 603 20.89 -45.03 -3.62
C ILE A 603 19.53 -45.44 -4.19
N LYS A 604 18.86 -46.39 -3.53
CA LYS A 604 17.53 -46.86 -3.94
C LYS A 604 16.45 -45.94 -3.41
N ILE A 605 15.68 -45.33 -4.31
CA ILE A 605 14.48 -44.54 -3.98
C ILE A 605 13.23 -45.28 -4.46
N LYS A 606 12.17 -45.26 -3.65
CA LYS A 606 10.84 -45.77 -4.04
C LYS A 606 10.02 -44.61 -4.59
N GLN A 607 9.67 -44.67 -5.87
CA GLN A 607 8.79 -43.70 -6.52
C GLN A 607 7.61 -44.48 -7.12
N GLY A 608 6.44 -44.42 -6.47
CA GLY A 608 5.28 -45.23 -6.85
C GLY A 608 5.54 -46.75 -6.73
N SER A 609 5.37 -47.49 -7.83
CA SER A 609 5.58 -48.95 -7.93
C SER A 609 6.99 -49.36 -8.40
N SER A 610 7.87 -48.40 -8.73
CA SER A 610 9.23 -48.64 -9.25
C SER A 610 10.32 -48.23 -8.25
N THR A 611 11.41 -49.00 -8.20
CA THR A 611 12.63 -48.68 -7.43
C THR A 611 13.67 -48.12 -8.38
N LEU A 612 14.12 -46.88 -8.14
CA LEU A 612 15.10 -46.19 -8.97
C LEU A 612 16.45 -46.10 -8.24
N SER A 613 17.55 -46.28 -8.97
CA SER A 613 18.92 -46.20 -8.43
C SER A 613 19.55 -44.87 -8.81
N VAL A 614 19.93 -44.08 -7.80
CA VAL A 614 20.43 -42.71 -7.97
C VAL A 614 21.87 -42.60 -7.47
N SER A 615 22.70 -41.87 -8.21
CA SER A 615 24.02 -41.41 -7.78
C SER A 615 23.91 -39.95 -7.29
N LEU A 616 24.56 -39.67 -6.15
CA LEU A 616 24.63 -38.36 -5.52
C LEU A 616 26.10 -37.94 -5.42
N SER A 617 26.46 -36.78 -5.97
CA SER A 617 27.80 -36.21 -5.83
C SER A 617 27.76 -34.81 -5.26
N LEU A 618 28.71 -34.49 -4.38
CA LEU A 618 28.86 -33.19 -3.74
C LEU A 618 30.28 -32.67 -3.98
N SER A 619 30.41 -31.46 -4.52
CA SER A 619 31.69 -30.81 -4.77
C SER A 619 31.71 -29.36 -4.28
N PRO A 620 32.76 -28.93 -3.56
CA PRO A 620 32.92 -27.53 -3.18
C PRO A 620 33.24 -26.66 -4.41
N LEU A 621 32.62 -25.50 -4.51
CA LEU A 621 32.85 -24.49 -5.55
C LEU A 621 33.68 -23.33 -4.98
N PRO A 622 34.99 -23.24 -5.25
CA PRO A 622 35.78 -22.10 -4.80
C PRO A 622 35.52 -20.90 -5.71
N ILE A 623 34.68 -19.96 -5.27
CA ILE A 623 34.53 -18.66 -5.93
C ILE A 623 35.62 -17.72 -5.39
N LYS A 624 36.55 -17.30 -6.25
CA LYS A 624 37.75 -16.51 -5.88
C LYS A 624 37.48 -15.08 -5.36
N LYS A 625 36.23 -14.67 -5.13
CA LYS A 625 35.89 -13.27 -4.83
C LYS A 625 35.13 -13.01 -3.53
N GLU A 626 34.61 -14.03 -2.84
CA GLU A 626 33.82 -13.86 -1.60
C GLU A 626 34.13 -15.01 -0.63
N GLU A 627 34.12 -14.73 0.68
CA GLU A 627 34.41 -15.70 1.76
C GLU A 627 33.31 -16.78 1.95
N GLN A 628 32.41 -16.98 0.98
CA GLN A 628 31.31 -17.95 1.06
C GLN A 628 31.65 -19.31 0.44
N LEU A 629 31.52 -20.37 1.23
CA LEU A 629 31.67 -21.76 0.81
C LEU A 629 30.36 -22.27 0.19
N LEU A 630 30.32 -22.37 -1.13
CA LEU A 630 29.20 -22.97 -1.87
C LEU A 630 29.46 -24.43 -2.21
N PHE A 631 28.43 -25.26 -2.12
CA PHE A 631 28.49 -26.66 -2.53
C PHE A 631 27.58 -26.92 -3.73
N MET A 632 28.10 -27.67 -4.70
CA MET A 632 27.32 -28.16 -5.84
C MET A 632 26.93 -29.61 -5.58
N VAL A 633 25.63 -29.88 -5.56
CA VAL A 633 25.03 -31.21 -5.41
C VAL A 633 24.50 -31.65 -6.76
N THR A 634 24.94 -32.81 -7.26
CA THR A 634 24.49 -33.37 -8.53
C THR A 634 23.80 -34.70 -8.33
N PHE A 635 22.64 -34.90 -8.96
CA PHE A 635 21.89 -36.16 -8.99
C PHE A 635 21.91 -36.73 -10.40
N SER A 636 22.08 -38.05 -10.51
CA SER A 636 22.02 -38.75 -11.79
C SER A 636 21.40 -40.14 -11.68
N GLU A 637 20.66 -40.55 -12.70
CA GLU A 637 20.18 -41.93 -12.81
C GLU A 637 21.32 -42.86 -13.23
N ASP A 638 21.44 -43.99 -12.52
CA ASP A 638 22.46 -44.98 -12.81
C ASP A 638 22.01 -45.86 -14.00
N LYS A 639 22.23 -45.39 -15.24
CA LYS A 639 21.84 -46.12 -16.47
C LYS A 639 22.82 -47.23 -16.89
N LEU A 640 23.84 -47.56 -16.08
CA LEU A 640 24.87 -48.54 -16.42
C LEU A 640 24.88 -49.73 -15.45
N LYS A 641 24.22 -50.83 -15.84
CA LYS A 641 24.73 -52.16 -15.45
C LYS A 641 26.03 -52.40 -16.22
N SER A 642 27.10 -52.74 -15.49
CA SER A 642 28.43 -53.15 -16.01
C SER A 642 29.43 -52.04 -16.34
N ARG A 643 30.23 -51.65 -15.34
CA ARG A 643 31.70 -51.85 -15.38
C ARG A 643 32.30 -51.60 -14.00
N SER A 644 32.97 -52.62 -13.48
CA SER A 644 33.78 -52.58 -12.27
C SER A 644 34.97 -51.62 -12.43
N THR A 645 35.03 -50.60 -11.58
CA THR A 645 36.28 -49.92 -11.21
C THR A 645 36.35 -49.83 -9.69
N GLN A 646 37.46 -50.32 -9.15
CA GLN A 646 37.77 -50.45 -7.73
C GLN A 646 37.76 -49.09 -7.02
N ASN A 647 36.80 -48.89 -6.11
CA ASN A 647 36.78 -47.99 -4.92
C ASN A 647 35.40 -47.39 -4.58
N ASP A 648 34.32 -47.84 -5.20
CA ASP A 648 32.98 -47.38 -4.82
C ASP A 648 32.46 -48.11 -3.57
N ILE A 649 32.34 -47.37 -2.47
CA ILE A 649 31.71 -47.83 -1.23
C ILE A 649 30.23 -48.01 -1.53
N ALA A 650 29.78 -49.26 -1.66
CA ALA A 650 28.35 -49.58 -1.75
C ALA A 650 27.61 -49.00 -0.53
N PHE A 651 26.50 -48.29 -0.77
CA PHE A 651 25.69 -47.71 0.29
C PHE A 651 25.08 -48.82 1.17
N ASP A 652 25.62 -48.99 2.38
CA ASP A 652 25.06 -49.87 3.41
C ASP A 652 24.19 -49.04 4.36
N GLU A 653 22.87 -49.16 4.20
CA GLU A 653 21.84 -48.40 4.92
C GLU A 653 22.00 -48.48 6.45
N LYS A 654 22.47 -49.62 6.99
CA LYS A 654 22.68 -49.78 8.44
C LYS A 654 23.90 -49.02 8.97
N LEU A 655 24.98 -49.00 8.20
CA LEU A 655 26.24 -48.38 8.61
C LEU A 655 26.13 -46.85 8.57
N TYR A 656 25.42 -46.31 7.57
CA TYR A 656 25.11 -44.89 7.47
C TYR A 656 24.08 -44.43 8.50
N LEU A 657 23.06 -45.25 8.82
CA LEU A 657 22.10 -44.92 9.87
C LEU A 657 22.75 -44.87 11.25
N ASN A 658 23.68 -45.78 11.57
CA ASN A 658 24.44 -45.75 12.83
C ASN A 658 25.35 -44.51 12.92
N GLN A 659 26.02 -44.12 11.83
CA GLN A 659 26.80 -42.88 11.81
C GLN A 659 25.92 -41.63 11.98
N TYR A 660 24.70 -41.64 11.43
CA TYR A 660 23.76 -40.54 11.58
C TYR A 660 23.24 -40.42 13.02
N ILE A 661 22.94 -41.54 13.68
CA ILE A 661 22.52 -41.56 15.09
C ILE A 661 23.63 -40.97 15.99
N LEU A 662 24.88 -41.39 15.79
CA LEU A 662 26.02 -40.85 16.54
C LEU A 662 26.19 -39.34 16.36
N ASN A 663 26.04 -38.83 15.14
CA ASN A 663 26.11 -37.39 14.88
C ASN A 663 24.97 -36.61 15.54
N ILE A 664 23.73 -37.13 15.52
CA ILE A 664 22.59 -36.48 16.19
C ILE A 664 22.80 -36.44 17.70
N GLU A 665 23.30 -37.53 18.29
CA GLU A 665 23.58 -37.58 19.74
C GLU A 665 24.62 -36.53 20.15
N GLU A 666 25.63 -36.30 19.30
CA GLU A 666 26.64 -35.26 19.51
C GLU A 666 26.06 -33.84 19.37
N GLU A 667 25.25 -33.59 18.34
CA GLU A 667 24.56 -32.30 18.14
C GLU A 667 23.58 -31.98 19.27
N LEU A 668 22.81 -32.98 19.74
CA LEU A 668 21.88 -32.80 20.87
C LEU A 668 22.63 -32.45 22.17
N LYS A 669 23.79 -33.07 22.38
CA LYS A 669 24.63 -32.77 23.54
C LYS A 669 25.15 -31.34 23.48
N GLU A 670 25.60 -30.88 22.32
CA GLU A 670 26.07 -29.50 22.13
C GLU A 670 24.95 -28.48 22.30
N LEU A 671 23.76 -28.74 21.75
CA LEU A 671 22.59 -27.88 21.87
C LEU A 671 22.13 -27.76 23.33
N LYS A 672 22.12 -28.88 24.07
CA LYS A 672 21.76 -28.90 25.49
C LYS A 672 22.71 -28.03 26.31
N ASN A 673 24.02 -28.07 26.02
CA ASN A 673 25.01 -27.23 26.68
C ASN A 673 24.81 -25.74 26.36
N LYS A 674 24.53 -25.39 25.09
CA LYS A 674 24.22 -24.00 24.69
C LYS A 674 22.97 -23.47 25.37
N LEU A 675 21.91 -24.28 25.44
CA LEU A 675 20.66 -23.93 26.10
C LEU A 675 20.84 -23.71 27.60
N HIS A 676 21.66 -24.53 28.26
CA HIS A 676 22.00 -24.33 29.67
C HIS A 676 22.74 -23.02 29.90
N SER A 677 23.75 -22.71 29.07
CA SER A 677 24.48 -21.44 29.16
C SER A 677 23.59 -20.21 28.91
N ALA A 678 22.60 -20.32 28.00
CA ALA A 678 21.63 -19.25 27.78
C ALA A 678 20.70 -19.02 28.99
N TYR A 679 20.30 -20.08 29.69
CA TYR A 679 19.54 -19.95 30.94
C TYR A 679 20.35 -19.25 32.03
N GLU A 680 21.61 -19.61 32.22
CA GLU A 680 22.48 -18.94 33.20
C GLU A 680 22.66 -17.44 32.89
N GLN A 681 22.76 -17.07 31.60
CA GLN A 681 22.81 -15.66 31.20
C GLN A 681 21.50 -14.91 31.47
N LEU A 682 20.36 -15.58 31.27
CA LEU A 682 19.04 -15.00 31.49
C LEU A 682 18.79 -14.80 33.00
N ASP A 683 19.17 -15.76 33.82
CA ASP A 683 19.09 -15.66 35.29
C ASP A 683 19.99 -14.52 35.80
N ALA A 684 21.24 -14.43 35.31
CA ALA A 684 22.11 -13.30 35.63
C ALA A 684 21.53 -11.94 35.18
N SER A 685 20.88 -11.89 34.03
CA SER A 685 20.20 -10.68 33.56
C SER A 685 18.99 -10.30 34.43
N ASN A 686 18.24 -11.29 34.92
CA ASN A 686 17.12 -11.06 35.83
C ASN A 686 17.59 -10.56 37.20
N GLU A 687 18.66 -11.11 37.75
CA GLU A 687 19.28 -10.64 39.00
C GLU A 687 19.75 -9.19 38.85
N ASN A 688 20.42 -8.85 37.73
CA ASN A 688 20.83 -7.47 37.45
C ASN A 688 19.63 -6.52 37.32
N MET A 689 18.53 -6.96 36.69
CA MET A 689 17.32 -6.15 36.58
C MET A 689 16.64 -5.94 37.94
N GLN A 690 16.65 -6.94 38.82
CA GLN A 690 16.16 -6.79 40.19
C GLN A 690 17.02 -5.81 40.99
N SER A 691 18.35 -5.92 40.91
CA SER A 691 19.28 -4.98 41.56
C SER A 691 19.05 -3.55 41.06
N PHE A 692 18.84 -3.36 39.75
CA PHE A 692 18.56 -2.04 39.18
C PHE A 692 17.22 -1.46 39.67
N ASN A 693 16.20 -2.30 39.82
CA ASN A 693 14.93 -1.88 40.39
C ASN A 693 15.04 -1.50 41.88
N GLU A 694 15.85 -2.23 42.65
CA GLU A 694 16.13 -1.87 44.05
C GLU A 694 16.88 -0.54 44.16
N GLU A 695 17.88 -0.30 43.31
CA GLU A 695 18.57 0.99 43.25
C GLU A 695 17.64 2.14 42.84
N LEU A 696 16.76 1.93 41.86
CA LEU A 696 15.75 2.93 41.48
C LEU A 696 14.78 3.25 42.61
N LEU A 697 14.33 2.24 43.37
CA LEU A 697 13.47 2.45 44.52
C LEU A 697 14.21 3.24 45.61
N SER A 698 15.46 2.89 45.91
CA SER A 698 16.28 3.63 46.88
C SER A 698 16.53 5.08 46.44
N ALA A 699 16.81 5.31 45.15
CA ALA A 699 16.97 6.67 44.61
C ALA A 699 15.68 7.48 44.72
N ASN A 700 14.53 6.83 44.53
CA ASN A 700 13.23 7.47 44.67
C ASN A 700 12.91 7.82 46.14
N GLU A 701 13.25 6.93 47.09
CA GLU A 701 13.15 7.20 48.53
C GLU A 701 14.05 8.37 48.95
N GLU A 702 15.29 8.43 48.45
CA GLU A 702 16.20 9.56 48.71
C GLU A 702 15.66 10.87 48.10
N MET A 703 15.08 10.80 46.89
CA MET A 703 14.45 11.96 46.26
C MET A 703 13.23 12.46 47.05
N GLN A 704 12.45 11.55 47.63
CA GLN A 704 11.33 11.92 48.49
C GLN A 704 11.81 12.54 49.81
N SER A 705 12.84 11.97 50.44
CA SER A 705 13.46 12.53 51.66
C SER A 705 14.02 13.93 51.42
N THR A 706 14.72 14.16 50.31
CA THR A 706 15.24 15.50 49.97
C THR A 706 14.12 16.50 49.69
N ASN A 707 12.99 16.04 49.14
CA ASN A 707 11.82 16.88 48.93
C ASN A 707 11.14 17.24 50.27
N GLU A 708 11.06 16.30 51.21
CA GLU A 708 10.57 16.54 52.57
C GLU A 708 11.48 17.53 53.33
N GLU A 709 12.81 17.38 53.21
CA GLU A 709 13.77 18.34 53.78
C GLU A 709 13.61 19.75 53.17
N MET A 710 13.47 19.86 51.85
CA MET A 710 13.20 21.14 51.17
C MET A 710 11.91 21.78 51.66
N GLN A 711 10.85 20.98 51.89
CA GLN A 711 9.59 21.49 52.40
C GLN A 711 9.72 21.99 53.85
N SER A 712 10.45 21.25 54.69
CA SER A 712 10.78 21.68 56.05
C SER A 712 11.57 22.99 56.07
N VAL A 713 12.57 23.14 55.20
CA VAL A 713 13.35 24.39 55.08
C VAL A 713 12.48 25.55 54.63
N ASN A 714 11.55 25.33 53.70
CA ASN A 714 10.60 26.36 53.29
C ASN A 714 9.68 26.77 54.45
N GLU A 715 9.19 25.84 55.26
CA GLU A 715 8.39 26.14 56.45
C GLU A 715 9.19 26.95 57.50
N GLU A 716 10.46 26.64 57.70
CA GLU A 716 11.36 27.44 58.55
C GLU A 716 11.58 28.86 58.00
N LEU A 717 11.77 29.01 56.69
CA LEU A 717 11.91 30.32 56.05
C LEU A 717 10.63 31.16 56.16
N ASP A 718 9.46 30.55 55.98
CA ASP A 718 8.18 31.22 56.12
C ASP A 718 7.92 31.67 57.56
N THR A 719 8.27 30.84 58.54
CA THR A 719 8.18 31.22 59.96
C THR A 719 9.16 32.34 60.31
N ILE A 720 10.40 32.31 59.84
CA ILE A 720 11.37 33.41 60.02
C ILE A 720 10.86 34.69 59.37
N ASN A 721 10.35 34.62 58.13
CA ASN A 721 9.77 35.78 57.44
C ASN A 721 8.58 36.35 58.21
N SER A 722 7.70 35.50 58.74
CA SER A 722 6.55 35.94 59.54
C SER A 722 6.97 36.63 60.84
N ASN A 723 8.02 36.13 61.51
CA ASN A 723 8.59 36.75 62.70
C ASN A 723 9.25 38.10 62.37
N TYR A 724 9.99 38.17 61.26
CA TYR A 724 10.61 39.42 60.79
C TYR A 724 9.55 40.49 60.48
N HIS A 725 8.43 40.11 59.85
CA HIS A 725 7.31 41.01 59.62
C HIS A 725 6.60 41.44 60.92
N GLN A 726 6.57 40.60 61.95
CA GLN A 726 6.08 40.99 63.27
C GLN A 726 7.02 41.97 63.97
N GLU A 727 8.34 41.73 63.95
CA GLU A 727 9.33 42.65 64.54
C GLU A 727 9.33 44.02 63.86
N GLN A 728 9.18 44.07 62.53
CA GLN A 728 9.01 45.33 61.79
C GLN A 728 7.74 46.09 62.20
N ARG A 729 6.66 45.39 62.55
CA ARG A 729 5.43 46.03 63.05
C ARG A 729 5.58 46.56 64.48
N VAL A 730 6.40 45.92 65.31
CA VAL A 730 6.64 46.36 66.70
C VAL A 730 7.62 47.53 66.77
N THR A 731 8.59 47.60 65.86
CA THR A 731 9.59 48.69 65.79
C THR A 731 9.12 49.93 65.02
N GLY A 732 7.97 49.87 64.36
CA GLY A 732 7.36 50.97 63.59
C GLY A 732 6.33 51.82 64.35
N ASN A 733 6.18 51.66 65.67
CA ASN A 733 5.29 52.44 66.53
C ASN A 733 6.04 53.31 67.53
#